data_AF-A0ABC9WRH7-F1
#
_entry.id   AF-A0ABC9WRH7-F1
#
_cell.length_a   1.000
_cell.length_b   1.000
_cell.length_c   1.000
_cell.angle_alpha   90.00
_cell.angle_beta   90.00
_cell.angle_gamma   90.00
#
_symmetry.space_group_name_H-M   'P 1'
#
loop_
_entity.id
_entity.type
_entity.pdbx_description
1 polymer ?
#
loop_
_entity_poly.entity_id
_entity_poly.type
_entity_poly.pdbx_seq_one_letter_code
_entity_poly.pdbx_strand_id
1 'polypeptide(L)'
;MDSGIECTLCKFADNTKLCGVVNTLEGRDAIQRDLDRLESNKLVESPLYIQSVLLLTLKSRHTGLSVQAIVPLITAKSQSKLETVRAIWFWLCHNIEYDVDGFLGLSQKIHVLEQVLQTGKAVCSGYAHLCQEMCRHDDFFFLTDPEHFIETHWPEDPQWQLLQPPISQEDFEQRVFKTSEFFRLQLSLLSPNTSLLKTAHGEVSVMLRSTHPTEFTYQLSKLQGTTTGEDVGTVHGMMMVSENKMTIKVTPPTKGLFDLMIFARHVDSQDPYNWVCSYQIQCLEPRNGDKLPENPFHFWGLHQKARDFGIKESSHKGELLVAPQGTLLVTLQTSRPLLAMYELVNKDLDAALSRKCLVAQAEEEKLSCHVLCPFQGYYRLSVFVKDLGGSTFRNTANFLIRCLRPVNQNELFPSGLSMHCGSGISSSGHGLSNPSHSAPIITTKLGKCNITFHTPTDVEVTASLSKDKVISAKYPLERYVLVTHLRTKVSVCVVLPESGIYKVGLFGRSKDHKDFVHICDYVISCFSDPSWPPFPRVYSLWRRGCVLLEPRTGVLQEQSWARFRVKVPKVYQVVILGQEKTVLQRTPNEVWEGDVFTGAAGMQVKLAAKVSQHCSSLEVILAFEVGGGTPASLGCSG
;
A
#
# COMPACT_ATOMS: atom_id res chain seq x y z
N MET A 1 23.98 -14.31 -7.43
CA MET A 1 24.44 -15.71 -7.58
C MET A 1 23.21 -16.49 -8.02
N ASP A 2 23.18 -16.88 -9.29
CA ASP A 2 22.52 -18.08 -9.84
C ASP A 2 22.62 -18.00 -11.36
N SER A 3 23.84 -18.24 -11.85
CA SER A 3 24.19 -18.44 -13.25
C SER A 3 24.42 -19.93 -13.56
N GLY A 4 23.63 -20.81 -12.94
CA GLY A 4 23.94 -22.24 -12.84
C GLY A 4 23.16 -23.19 -13.76
N ILE A 5 22.13 -22.72 -14.48
CA ILE A 5 21.22 -23.60 -15.23
C ILE A 5 21.47 -23.57 -16.75
N GLU A 6 22.33 -22.69 -17.25
CA GLU A 6 22.59 -22.53 -18.69
C GLU A 6 23.61 -23.53 -19.29
N CYS A 7 24.07 -24.56 -18.58
CA CYS A 7 25.15 -25.42 -19.09
C CYS A 7 24.95 -26.93 -18.84
N THR A 8 23.78 -27.47 -19.17
CA THR A 8 23.63 -28.94 -19.28
C THR A 8 22.87 -29.39 -20.52
N LEU A 9 22.04 -28.54 -21.13
CA LEU A 9 21.39 -28.86 -22.41
C LEU A 9 22.23 -28.50 -23.65
N CYS A 10 23.19 -27.58 -23.54
CA CYS A 10 24.07 -27.20 -24.65
C CYS A 10 25.32 -28.09 -24.83
N LYS A 11 25.58 -29.07 -23.95
CA LYS A 11 26.78 -29.93 -24.04
C LYS A 11 26.58 -31.26 -24.77
N PHE A 12 25.38 -31.58 -25.25
CA PHE A 12 25.15 -32.73 -26.14
C PHE A 12 24.95 -32.35 -27.60
N ALA A 13 24.93 -31.05 -27.93
CA ALA A 13 24.82 -30.57 -29.30
C ALA A 13 26.14 -30.64 -30.08
N ASP A 14 27.29 -30.62 -29.39
CA ASP A 14 28.62 -30.70 -30.01
C ASP A 14 29.35 -31.98 -29.56
N ASN A 15 28.94 -33.12 -30.12
CA ASN A 15 29.87 -34.20 -30.48
C ASN A 15 29.14 -35.26 -31.31
N THR A 16 29.17 -35.07 -32.62
CA THR A 16 28.74 -35.98 -33.69
C THR A 16 29.58 -37.27 -33.77
N LYS A 17 30.13 -37.77 -32.66
CA LYS A 17 31.01 -38.96 -32.59
C LYS A 17 30.84 -39.80 -31.31
N LEU A 18 29.61 -40.07 -30.88
CA LEU A 18 29.32 -41.09 -29.86
C LEU A 18 28.63 -42.36 -30.41
N CYS A 19 28.66 -42.58 -31.72
CA CYS A 19 28.05 -43.75 -32.37
C CYS A 19 28.86 -45.06 -32.24
N GLY A 20 29.87 -45.13 -31.35
CA GLY A 20 30.70 -46.34 -31.19
C GLY A 20 30.76 -46.93 -29.79
N VAL A 21 30.69 -46.09 -28.74
CA VAL A 21 31.08 -46.51 -27.38
C VAL A 21 29.88 -46.84 -26.47
N VAL A 22 28.68 -46.36 -26.78
CA VAL A 22 27.47 -46.67 -25.99
C VAL A 22 27.05 -48.15 -26.10
N ASN A 23 27.54 -48.86 -27.12
CA ASN A 23 27.24 -50.27 -27.34
C ASN A 23 28.31 -51.25 -26.82
N THR A 24 29.38 -50.77 -26.17
CA THR A 24 30.32 -51.66 -25.47
C THR A 24 29.93 -51.80 -24.00
N LEU A 25 30.26 -52.96 -23.40
CA LEU A 25 30.09 -53.20 -21.96
C LEU A 25 30.79 -52.12 -21.12
N GLU A 26 31.96 -51.62 -21.56
CA GLU A 26 32.67 -50.54 -20.87
C GLU A 26 31.95 -49.18 -20.92
N GLY A 27 31.23 -48.88 -22.01
CA GLY A 27 30.44 -47.66 -22.14
C GLY A 27 29.18 -47.68 -21.27
N ARG A 28 28.55 -48.85 -21.13
CA ARG A 28 27.40 -49.05 -20.22
C ARG A 28 27.82 -48.98 -18.75
N ASP A 29 28.98 -49.55 -18.40
CA ASP A 29 29.55 -49.47 -17.05
C ASP A 29 30.04 -48.06 -16.68
N ALA A 30 30.46 -47.24 -17.65
CA ALA A 30 30.82 -45.84 -17.41
C ALA A 30 29.57 -44.98 -17.13
N ILE A 31 28.50 -45.19 -17.90
CA ILE A 31 27.20 -44.51 -17.70
C ILE A 31 26.57 -44.93 -16.37
N GLN A 32 26.64 -46.23 -16.02
CA GLN A 32 26.13 -46.73 -14.74
C GLN A 32 26.91 -46.15 -13.56
N ARG A 33 28.24 -46.04 -13.64
CA ARG A 33 29.07 -45.40 -12.59
C ARG A 33 28.77 -43.91 -12.41
N ASP A 34 28.46 -43.19 -13.49
CA ASP A 34 28.09 -41.77 -13.40
C ASP A 34 26.64 -41.59 -12.88
N LEU A 35 25.74 -42.53 -13.17
CA LEU A 35 24.41 -42.64 -12.53
C LEU A 35 24.52 -42.94 -11.03
N ASP A 36 25.38 -43.90 -10.64
CA ASP A 36 25.59 -44.27 -9.24
C ASP A 36 26.26 -43.13 -8.43
N ARG A 37 27.10 -42.30 -9.09
CA ARG A 37 27.65 -41.07 -8.50
C ARG A 37 26.59 -39.99 -8.29
N LEU A 38 25.60 -39.89 -9.20
CA LEU A 38 24.44 -39.00 -9.04
C LEU A 38 23.49 -39.50 -7.93
N GLU A 39 23.34 -40.82 -7.74
CA GLU A 39 22.59 -41.42 -6.62
C GLU A 39 23.29 -41.20 -5.26
N SER A 40 24.62 -41.11 -5.22
CA SER A 40 25.37 -40.91 -3.97
C SER A 40 25.26 -39.49 -3.37
N ASN A 41 24.88 -38.49 -4.18
CA ASN A 41 24.66 -37.12 -3.72
C ASN A 41 23.20 -36.92 -3.31
N LYS A 42 22.88 -37.38 -2.10
CA LYS A 42 21.58 -37.19 -1.44
C LYS A 42 21.21 -35.70 -1.36
N LEU A 43 20.16 -35.29 -2.07
CA LEU A 43 19.17 -34.35 -1.55
C LEU A 43 17.75 -34.77 -2.02
N VAL A 44 17.06 -35.42 -1.07
CA VAL A 44 15.61 -35.39 -0.77
C VAL A 44 14.64 -36.17 -1.68
N GLU A 45 14.16 -37.31 -1.14
CA GLU A 45 12.83 -37.97 -1.23
C GLU A 45 12.04 -37.80 -2.56
N SER A 46 11.78 -38.78 -3.45
CA SER A 46 11.32 -40.16 -3.25
C SER A 46 11.56 -41.05 -4.51
N PRO A 47 12.73 -41.71 -4.66
CA PRO A 47 13.03 -42.51 -5.86
C PRO A 47 12.27 -43.86 -5.94
N LEU A 48 11.82 -44.38 -4.81
CA LEU A 48 11.16 -45.70 -4.71
C LEU A 48 9.73 -45.72 -5.29
N TYR A 49 9.12 -44.55 -5.50
CA TYR A 49 7.73 -44.46 -5.97
C TYR A 49 7.61 -44.49 -7.49
N ILE A 50 8.50 -43.79 -8.21
CA ILE A 50 8.54 -43.82 -9.68
C ILE A 50 8.90 -45.24 -10.14
N GLN A 51 9.83 -45.91 -9.45
CA GLN A 51 10.27 -47.27 -9.80
C GLN A 51 9.15 -48.31 -9.61
N SER A 52 8.30 -48.18 -8.57
CA SER A 52 7.20 -49.10 -8.30
C SER A 52 5.98 -48.89 -9.21
N VAL A 53 5.71 -47.64 -9.62
CA VAL A 53 4.67 -47.35 -10.64
C VAL A 53 5.13 -47.83 -12.02
N LEU A 54 6.39 -47.59 -12.40
CA LEU A 54 6.94 -48.06 -13.68
C LEU A 54 6.89 -49.60 -13.77
N LEU A 55 7.25 -50.33 -12.71
CA LEU A 55 7.26 -51.80 -12.69
C LEU A 55 5.86 -52.45 -12.86
N LEU A 56 4.78 -51.75 -12.49
CA LEU A 56 3.41 -52.22 -12.70
C LEU A 56 2.89 -51.91 -14.12
N THR A 57 3.32 -50.79 -14.72
CA THR A 57 2.90 -50.40 -16.09
C THR A 57 3.77 -51.02 -17.20
N LEU A 58 4.97 -51.51 -16.88
CA LEU A 58 5.97 -52.06 -17.82
C LEU A 58 5.72 -53.52 -18.28
N LYS A 59 4.75 -54.26 -17.73
CA LYS A 59 4.47 -55.65 -18.14
C LYS A 59 3.46 -55.79 -19.28
N SER A 60 2.80 -54.70 -19.67
CA SER A 60 1.92 -54.68 -20.84
C SER A 60 2.69 -54.09 -22.01
N ARG A 61 2.92 -54.88 -23.06
CA ARG A 61 3.26 -54.31 -24.37
C ARG A 61 2.08 -53.43 -24.77
N HIS A 62 2.21 -52.11 -24.63
CA HIS A 62 1.21 -51.14 -25.03
C HIS A 62 1.18 -50.98 -26.55
N THR A 63 1.00 -52.08 -27.27
CA THR A 63 0.84 -52.06 -28.72
C THR A 63 -0.52 -51.45 -29.04
N GLY A 64 -0.52 -50.16 -29.44
CA GLY A 64 -1.71 -49.46 -29.93
C GLY A 64 -2.30 -48.37 -29.03
N LEU A 65 -1.64 -47.97 -27.93
CA LEU A 65 -2.09 -46.81 -27.14
C LEU A 65 -1.58 -45.50 -27.77
N SER A 66 -2.45 -44.49 -27.83
CA SER A 66 -2.10 -43.15 -28.29
C SER A 66 -1.43 -42.33 -27.17
N VAL A 67 -0.79 -41.20 -27.53
CA VAL A 67 -0.22 -40.24 -26.57
C VAL A 67 -1.25 -39.85 -25.49
N GLN A 68 -2.51 -39.66 -25.90
CA GLN A 68 -3.62 -39.27 -25.03
C GLN A 68 -3.99 -40.33 -23.99
N ALA A 69 -3.69 -41.60 -24.25
CA ALA A 69 -3.89 -42.67 -23.26
C ALA A 69 -2.66 -42.83 -22.36
N ILE A 70 -1.46 -42.61 -22.89
CA ILE A 70 -0.20 -42.87 -22.20
C ILE A 70 0.12 -41.76 -21.19
N VAL A 71 0.00 -40.49 -21.60
CA VAL A 71 0.47 -39.36 -20.77
C VAL A 71 -0.28 -39.29 -19.43
N PRO A 72 -1.62 -39.31 -19.37
CA PRO A 72 -2.33 -39.30 -18.09
C PRO A 72 -1.93 -40.45 -17.16
N LEU A 73 -1.66 -41.65 -17.71
CA LEU A 73 -1.27 -42.81 -16.91
C LEU A 73 0.10 -42.63 -16.25
N ILE A 74 1.06 -42.02 -16.96
CA ILE A 74 2.43 -41.86 -16.46
C ILE A 74 2.61 -40.57 -15.64
N THR A 75 1.75 -39.56 -15.84
CA THR A 75 1.82 -38.28 -15.12
C THR A 75 0.77 -38.13 -14.01
N ALA A 76 -0.15 -39.10 -13.83
CA ALA A 76 -1.24 -39.06 -12.84
C ALA A 76 -0.83 -38.71 -11.40
N LYS A 77 0.44 -38.94 -11.04
CA LYS A 77 0.97 -38.73 -9.68
C LYS A 77 2.03 -37.63 -9.61
N SER A 78 2.28 -36.94 -10.72
CA SER A 78 3.20 -35.81 -10.76
C SER A 78 2.57 -34.60 -10.06
N GLN A 79 3.30 -33.99 -9.13
CA GLN A 79 2.88 -32.81 -8.37
C GLN A 79 3.51 -31.53 -8.92
N SER A 80 4.39 -31.64 -9.92
CA SER A 80 5.03 -30.49 -10.58
C SER A 80 5.25 -30.71 -12.08
N LYS A 81 5.43 -29.62 -12.83
CA LYS A 81 5.80 -29.66 -14.26
C LYS A 81 7.12 -30.41 -14.49
N LEU A 82 8.08 -30.28 -13.58
CA LEU A 82 9.37 -30.99 -13.66
C LEU A 82 9.20 -32.50 -13.48
N GLU A 83 8.36 -32.93 -12.53
CA GLU A 83 8.03 -34.36 -12.36
C GLU A 83 7.26 -34.93 -13.53
N THR A 84 6.38 -34.13 -14.13
CA THR A 84 5.62 -34.50 -15.34
C THR A 84 6.58 -34.77 -16.50
N VAL A 85 7.50 -33.83 -16.78
CA VAL A 85 8.51 -33.99 -17.85
C VAL A 85 9.44 -35.16 -17.56
N ARG A 86 9.85 -35.36 -16.29
CA ARG A 86 10.66 -36.51 -15.89
C ARG A 86 9.93 -37.82 -16.13
N ALA A 87 8.65 -37.94 -15.76
CA ALA A 87 7.87 -39.14 -15.97
C ALA A 87 7.73 -39.49 -17.45
N ILE A 88 7.49 -38.48 -18.30
CA ILE A 88 7.47 -38.62 -19.77
C ILE A 88 8.83 -39.08 -20.29
N TRP A 89 9.91 -38.42 -19.88
CA TRP A 89 11.28 -38.79 -20.27
C TRP A 89 11.64 -40.22 -19.88
N PHE A 90 11.36 -40.60 -18.61
CA PHE A 90 11.58 -41.96 -18.14
C PHE A 90 10.80 -42.99 -18.96
N TRP A 91 9.53 -42.70 -19.26
CA TRP A 91 8.73 -43.60 -20.09
C TRP A 91 9.32 -43.75 -21.50
N LEU A 92 9.74 -42.66 -22.14
CA LEU A 92 10.34 -42.68 -23.48
C LEU A 92 11.62 -43.53 -23.53
N CYS A 93 12.53 -43.35 -22.57
CA CYS A 93 13.79 -44.10 -22.52
C CYS A 93 13.59 -45.61 -22.33
N HIS A 94 12.48 -46.03 -21.73
CA HIS A 94 12.20 -47.44 -21.44
C HIS A 94 11.29 -48.12 -22.48
N ASN A 95 10.51 -47.36 -23.23
CA ASN A 95 9.49 -47.91 -24.14
C ASN A 95 9.79 -47.66 -25.62
N ILE A 96 10.68 -46.72 -25.94
CA ILE A 96 11.15 -46.47 -27.30
C ILE A 96 12.64 -46.83 -27.35
N GLU A 97 13.04 -47.66 -28.31
CA GLU A 97 14.42 -48.02 -28.65
C GLU A 97 14.95 -47.17 -29.83
N TYR A 98 16.25 -46.93 -29.87
CA TYR A 98 16.84 -46.16 -30.96
C TYR A 98 16.92 -46.99 -32.25
N ASP A 99 16.35 -46.46 -33.34
CA ASP A 99 16.35 -47.08 -34.67
C ASP A 99 17.71 -46.87 -35.35
N VAL A 100 18.71 -47.66 -34.91
CA VAL A 100 20.07 -47.61 -35.45
C VAL A 100 20.10 -48.01 -36.93
N ASP A 101 19.35 -49.04 -37.32
CA ASP A 101 19.32 -49.53 -38.70
C ASP A 101 18.69 -48.49 -39.64
N GLY A 102 17.60 -47.84 -39.24
CA GLY A 102 17.00 -46.75 -40.01
C GLY A 102 17.93 -45.53 -40.07
N PHE A 103 18.60 -45.19 -38.96
CA PHE A 103 19.59 -44.11 -38.93
C PHE A 103 20.75 -44.35 -39.91
N LEU A 104 21.29 -45.57 -39.94
CA LEU A 104 22.37 -46.00 -40.82
C LEU A 104 21.93 -46.23 -42.28
N GLY A 105 20.63 -46.10 -42.58
CA GLY A 105 20.07 -46.32 -43.92
C GLY A 105 19.97 -47.79 -44.32
N LEU A 106 20.08 -48.70 -43.35
CA LEU A 106 19.91 -50.15 -43.53
C LEU A 106 18.42 -50.56 -43.55
N SER A 107 17.53 -49.69 -43.06
CA SER A 107 16.09 -49.85 -43.13
C SER A 107 15.38 -48.49 -43.28
N GLN A 108 14.04 -48.49 -43.42
CA GLN A 108 13.26 -47.26 -43.45
C GLN A 108 13.28 -46.57 -42.09
N LYS A 109 13.63 -45.28 -42.07
CA LYS A 109 13.69 -44.45 -40.86
C LYS A 109 12.34 -44.34 -40.17
N ILE A 110 12.26 -44.79 -38.92
CA ILE A 110 11.06 -44.62 -38.10
C ILE A 110 11.12 -43.25 -37.41
N HIS A 111 10.24 -42.33 -37.83
CA HIS A 111 10.20 -40.96 -37.31
C HIS A 111 8.80 -40.36 -37.22
N VAL A 112 7.79 -41.06 -37.74
CA VAL A 112 6.38 -40.66 -37.71
C VAL A 112 5.74 -41.17 -36.42
N LEU A 113 4.98 -40.33 -35.70
CA LEU A 113 4.55 -40.56 -34.33
C LEU A 113 3.82 -41.90 -34.13
N GLU A 114 2.91 -42.23 -35.04
CA GLU A 114 2.14 -43.48 -35.02
C GLU A 114 3.05 -44.68 -35.18
N GLN A 115 4.04 -44.60 -36.08
CA GLN A 115 5.01 -45.66 -36.29
C GLN A 115 5.94 -45.81 -35.09
N VAL A 116 6.35 -44.70 -34.46
CA VAL A 116 7.18 -44.73 -33.24
C VAL A 116 6.45 -45.47 -32.13
N LEU A 117 5.18 -45.14 -31.88
CA LEU A 117 4.37 -45.79 -30.85
C LEU A 117 4.05 -47.26 -31.16
N GLN A 118 3.84 -47.60 -32.43
CA GLN A 118 3.54 -48.96 -32.86
C GLN A 118 4.77 -49.88 -32.79
N THR A 119 5.92 -49.39 -33.23
CA THR A 119 7.14 -50.19 -33.34
C THR A 119 7.98 -50.17 -32.07
N GLY A 120 7.76 -49.17 -31.20
CA GLY A 120 8.63 -48.90 -30.07
C GLY A 120 10.03 -48.49 -30.51
N LYS A 121 10.20 -47.93 -31.72
CA LYS A 121 11.51 -47.53 -32.27
C LYS A 121 11.47 -46.15 -32.89
N ALA A 122 12.55 -45.38 -32.79
CA ALA A 122 12.65 -44.08 -33.46
C ALA A 122 14.10 -43.62 -33.73
N VAL A 123 14.27 -42.76 -34.72
CA VAL A 123 15.47 -41.92 -34.85
C VAL A 123 15.31 -40.61 -34.06
N CYS A 124 16.36 -39.80 -33.95
CA CYS A 124 16.39 -38.58 -33.13
C CYS A 124 15.17 -37.63 -33.33
N SER A 125 14.72 -37.43 -34.57
CA SER A 125 13.54 -36.59 -34.86
C SER A 125 12.24 -37.20 -34.36
N GLY A 126 12.03 -38.51 -34.50
CA GLY A 126 10.86 -39.22 -33.98
C GLY A 126 10.79 -39.20 -32.46
N TYR A 127 11.94 -39.39 -31.79
CA TYR A 127 12.04 -39.29 -30.34
C TYR A 127 11.72 -37.89 -29.82
N ALA A 128 12.34 -36.86 -30.42
CA ALA A 128 12.14 -35.48 -30.01
C ALA A 128 10.68 -35.05 -30.23
N HIS A 129 10.10 -35.44 -31.36
CA HIS A 129 8.71 -35.15 -31.68
C HIS A 129 7.73 -35.82 -30.72
N LEU A 130 7.93 -37.12 -30.41
CA LEU A 130 7.10 -37.82 -29.43
C LEU A 130 7.25 -37.23 -28.02
N CYS A 131 8.45 -36.87 -27.60
CA CYS A 131 8.69 -36.21 -26.32
C CYS A 131 7.95 -34.86 -26.24
N GLN A 132 8.06 -34.06 -27.31
CA GLN A 132 7.38 -32.78 -27.41
C GLN A 132 5.86 -32.94 -27.35
N GLU A 133 5.32 -33.93 -28.06
CA GLU A 133 3.88 -34.20 -28.09
C GLU A 133 3.36 -34.69 -26.73
N MET A 134 4.11 -35.58 -26.07
CA MET A 134 3.77 -36.03 -24.72
C MET A 134 3.84 -34.89 -23.70
N CYS A 135 4.82 -33.98 -23.82
CA CYS A 135 4.93 -32.80 -22.95
C CYS A 135 3.88 -31.73 -23.26
N ARG A 136 3.31 -31.73 -24.46
CA ARG A 136 2.20 -30.85 -24.86
C ARG A 136 0.84 -31.34 -24.37
N HIS A 137 0.75 -32.57 -23.86
CA HIS A 137 -0.50 -33.09 -23.34
C HIS A 137 -0.99 -32.23 -22.18
N ASP A 138 -2.10 -31.56 -22.42
CA ASP A 138 -2.85 -30.81 -21.45
C ASP A 138 -4.27 -31.36 -21.46
N ASP A 139 -4.65 -32.04 -20.37
CA ASP A 139 -5.95 -32.69 -20.20
C ASP A 139 -7.12 -31.71 -20.39
N PHE A 140 -6.89 -30.40 -20.32
CA PHE A 140 -7.89 -29.40 -20.70
C PHE A 140 -8.42 -29.62 -22.12
N PHE A 141 -7.55 -30.06 -23.05
CA PHE A 141 -7.86 -30.25 -24.46
C PHE A 141 -8.61 -31.56 -24.76
N PHE A 142 -8.85 -32.39 -23.75
CA PHE A 142 -9.65 -33.61 -23.88
C PHE A 142 -11.14 -33.30 -23.73
N LEU A 143 -11.93 -33.55 -24.78
CA LEU A 143 -13.38 -33.24 -24.84
C LEU A 143 -13.71 -31.77 -24.57
N THR A 144 -12.81 -30.86 -24.93
CA THR A 144 -13.03 -29.41 -24.84
C THR A 144 -14.15 -28.98 -25.77
N ASP A 145 -14.90 -27.98 -25.33
CA ASP A 145 -15.83 -27.27 -26.20
C ASP A 145 -15.08 -26.72 -27.43
N PRO A 146 -15.58 -26.95 -28.66
CA PRO A 146 -15.02 -26.35 -29.87
C PRO A 146 -14.79 -24.84 -29.78
N GLU A 147 -15.64 -24.11 -29.05
CA GLU A 147 -15.51 -22.65 -28.84
C GLU A 147 -14.23 -22.26 -28.09
N HIS A 148 -13.72 -23.13 -27.22
CA HIS A 148 -12.44 -22.92 -26.53
C HIS A 148 -11.27 -23.53 -27.31
N PHE A 149 -11.51 -24.63 -28.02
CA PHE A 149 -10.48 -25.34 -28.78
C PHE A 149 -9.90 -24.48 -29.91
N ILE A 150 -10.79 -23.78 -30.64
CA ILE A 150 -10.43 -22.90 -31.75
C ILE A 150 -9.62 -21.66 -31.34
N GLU A 151 -9.52 -21.35 -30.05
CA GLU A 151 -8.76 -20.19 -29.56
C GLU A 151 -7.24 -20.42 -29.61
N THR A 152 -6.82 -21.69 -29.79
CA THR A 152 -5.40 -22.09 -29.84
C THR A 152 -5.08 -23.04 -30.99
N HIS A 153 -6.06 -23.82 -31.47
CA HIS A 153 -5.84 -24.85 -32.47
C HIS A 153 -6.61 -24.53 -33.76
N TRP A 154 -5.87 -24.32 -34.85
CA TRP A 154 -6.45 -24.21 -36.19
C TRP A 154 -6.45 -25.58 -36.87
N PRO A 155 -7.60 -26.12 -37.28
CA PRO A 155 -7.66 -27.41 -37.96
C PRO A 155 -7.20 -27.28 -39.42
N GLU A 156 -6.53 -28.31 -39.95
CA GLU A 156 -6.16 -28.38 -41.37
C GLU A 156 -7.40 -28.33 -42.29
N ASP A 157 -8.50 -28.94 -41.85
CA ASP A 157 -9.79 -28.87 -42.53
C ASP A 157 -10.78 -28.03 -41.70
N PRO A 158 -11.28 -26.91 -42.24
CA PRO A 158 -12.20 -26.00 -41.56
C PRO A 158 -13.48 -26.65 -41.02
N GLN A 159 -13.92 -27.79 -41.55
CA GLN A 159 -15.11 -28.48 -41.02
C GLN A 159 -14.92 -29.00 -39.59
N TRP A 160 -13.66 -29.29 -39.20
CA TRP A 160 -13.30 -29.75 -37.85
C TRP A 160 -13.20 -28.63 -36.83
N GLN A 161 -13.51 -27.39 -37.20
CA GLN A 161 -13.74 -26.35 -36.20
C GLN A 161 -14.93 -26.71 -35.32
N LEU A 162 -15.94 -27.42 -35.86
CA LEU A 162 -17.18 -27.77 -35.15
C LEU A 162 -17.94 -26.56 -34.59
N LEU A 163 -17.78 -25.39 -35.21
CA LEU A 163 -18.43 -24.12 -34.86
C LEU A 163 -19.52 -23.75 -35.86
N GLN A 164 -20.54 -23.04 -35.39
CA GLN A 164 -21.55 -22.42 -36.25
C GLN A 164 -21.79 -20.96 -35.86
N PRO A 165 -21.37 -19.97 -36.68
CA PRO A 165 -20.61 -20.11 -37.94
C PRO A 165 -19.13 -20.46 -37.71
N PRO A 166 -18.43 -21.06 -38.70
CA PRO A 166 -16.98 -21.26 -38.64
C PRO A 166 -16.25 -19.91 -38.65
N ILE A 167 -15.08 -19.88 -38.03
CA ILE A 167 -14.19 -18.72 -37.95
C ILE A 167 -13.26 -18.72 -39.18
N SER A 168 -13.00 -17.54 -39.74
CA SER A 168 -12.05 -17.41 -40.85
C SER A 168 -10.59 -17.50 -40.35
N GLN A 169 -9.66 -17.88 -41.23
CA GLN A 169 -8.24 -17.94 -40.86
C GLN A 169 -7.72 -16.56 -40.45
N GLU A 170 -8.15 -15.51 -41.15
CA GLU A 170 -7.79 -14.13 -40.82
C GLU A 170 -8.26 -13.73 -39.41
N ASP A 171 -9.49 -14.11 -39.04
CA ASP A 171 -10.00 -13.87 -37.69
C ASP A 171 -9.23 -14.69 -36.64
N PHE A 172 -8.84 -15.93 -36.95
CA PHE A 172 -8.04 -16.76 -36.04
C PHE A 172 -6.66 -16.14 -35.77
N GLU A 173 -5.95 -15.71 -36.82
CA GLU A 173 -4.62 -15.12 -36.71
C GLU A 173 -4.61 -13.81 -35.90
N GLN A 174 -5.73 -13.07 -35.93
CA GLN A 174 -5.88 -11.82 -35.18
C GLN A 174 -6.30 -12.03 -33.73
N ARG A 175 -6.78 -13.21 -33.31
CA ARG A 175 -7.27 -13.44 -31.95
C ARG A 175 -6.16 -13.40 -30.90
N VAL A 176 -6.54 -12.97 -29.71
CA VAL A 176 -5.68 -13.01 -28.53
C VAL A 176 -5.38 -14.44 -28.14
N PHE A 177 -4.10 -14.77 -27.99
CA PHE A 177 -3.66 -16.06 -27.47
C PHE A 177 -4.13 -16.25 -26.03
N LYS A 178 -4.81 -17.36 -25.76
CA LYS A 178 -5.31 -17.75 -24.43
C LYS A 178 -4.80 -19.15 -24.10
N THR A 179 -4.22 -19.34 -22.92
CA THR A 179 -3.82 -20.67 -22.45
C THR A 179 -5.01 -21.43 -21.88
N SER A 180 -4.85 -22.73 -21.62
CA SER A 180 -5.84 -23.53 -20.88
C SER A 180 -6.18 -22.94 -19.50
N GLU A 181 -5.20 -22.32 -18.83
CA GLU A 181 -5.38 -21.66 -17.52
C GLU A 181 -6.33 -20.47 -17.58
N PHE A 182 -6.42 -19.77 -18.72
CA PHE A 182 -7.41 -18.72 -18.94
C PHE A 182 -8.84 -19.25 -18.71
N PHE A 183 -9.12 -20.44 -19.25
CA PHE A 183 -10.43 -21.07 -19.18
C PHE A 183 -10.66 -21.76 -17.83
N ARG A 184 -9.64 -22.41 -17.26
CA ARG A 184 -9.72 -23.01 -15.91
C ARG A 184 -10.05 -21.97 -14.84
N LEU A 185 -9.46 -20.78 -14.94
CA LEU A 185 -9.76 -19.63 -14.07
C LEU A 185 -11.06 -18.91 -14.44
N GLN A 186 -11.80 -19.38 -15.44
CA GLN A 186 -13.06 -18.82 -15.92
C GLN A 186 -12.95 -17.34 -16.27
N LEU A 187 -11.83 -16.97 -16.90
CA LEU A 187 -11.60 -15.62 -17.38
C LEU A 187 -12.37 -15.38 -18.68
N SER A 188 -12.74 -14.13 -18.91
CA SER A 188 -13.33 -13.69 -20.17
C SER A 188 -12.70 -12.39 -20.64
N LEU A 189 -12.48 -12.30 -21.96
CA LEU A 189 -11.87 -11.14 -22.58
C LEU A 189 -12.94 -10.06 -22.78
N LEU A 190 -12.74 -8.86 -22.22
CA LEU A 190 -13.68 -7.76 -22.42
C LEU A 190 -13.27 -6.89 -23.60
N SER A 191 -12.00 -6.52 -23.65
CA SER A 191 -11.42 -5.74 -24.76
C SER A 191 -9.92 -5.59 -24.55
N PRO A 192 -9.14 -5.39 -25.61
CA PRO A 192 -9.44 -5.64 -27.02
C PRO A 192 -9.42 -7.15 -27.32
N ASN A 193 -10.10 -7.56 -28.40
CA ASN A 193 -10.19 -8.95 -28.86
C ASN A 193 -9.09 -9.35 -29.86
N THR A 194 -8.19 -8.42 -30.20
CA THR A 194 -7.09 -8.65 -31.13
C THR A 194 -5.75 -8.81 -30.42
N SER A 195 -4.89 -9.71 -30.90
CA SER A 195 -3.55 -9.97 -30.34
C SER A 195 -2.59 -8.80 -30.55
N LEU A 196 -2.66 -8.13 -31.70
CA LEU A 196 -1.83 -6.97 -32.04
C LEU A 196 -2.54 -5.66 -31.68
N LEU A 197 -1.96 -4.90 -30.76
CA LEU A 197 -2.45 -3.61 -30.28
C LEU A 197 -1.57 -2.48 -30.77
N LYS A 198 -2.17 -1.41 -31.28
CA LYS A 198 -1.46 -0.17 -31.62
C LYS A 198 -1.67 0.86 -30.52
N THR A 199 -0.59 1.50 -30.07
CA THR A 199 -0.71 2.55 -29.05
C THR A 199 -1.50 3.76 -29.56
N ALA A 200 -2.43 4.26 -28.75
CA ALA A 200 -3.07 5.55 -28.93
C ALA A 200 -2.44 6.53 -27.94
N HIS A 201 -1.75 7.57 -28.44
CA HIS A 201 -0.99 8.52 -27.61
C HIS A 201 0.00 7.85 -26.65
N GLY A 202 0.69 6.80 -27.13
CA GLY A 202 1.69 6.05 -26.36
C GLY A 202 1.12 5.11 -25.30
N GLU A 203 -0.17 4.77 -25.39
CA GLU A 203 -0.86 3.92 -24.41
C GLU A 203 -1.75 2.86 -25.06
N VAL A 204 -1.89 1.70 -24.40
CA VAL A 204 -2.94 0.71 -24.66
C VAL A 204 -3.59 0.27 -23.35
N SER A 205 -4.81 -0.24 -23.43
CA SER A 205 -5.51 -0.83 -22.28
C SER A 205 -6.08 -2.19 -22.64
N VAL A 206 -5.92 -3.16 -21.74
CA VAL A 206 -6.47 -4.51 -21.82
C VAL A 206 -7.38 -4.73 -20.62
N MET A 207 -8.53 -5.37 -20.85
CA MET A 207 -9.56 -5.62 -19.85
C MET A 207 -9.98 -7.09 -19.87
N LEU A 208 -9.87 -7.73 -18.71
CA LEU A 208 -10.32 -9.08 -18.46
C LEU A 208 -11.44 -9.06 -17.42
N ARG A 209 -12.43 -9.94 -17.56
CA ARG A 209 -13.42 -10.23 -16.53
C ARG A 209 -13.08 -11.57 -15.88
N SER A 210 -13.28 -11.64 -14.58
CA SER A 210 -13.17 -12.87 -13.79
C SER A 210 -14.53 -13.14 -13.13
N THR A 211 -14.94 -14.41 -13.10
CA THR A 211 -16.17 -14.83 -12.38
C THR A 211 -15.94 -15.02 -10.89
N HIS A 212 -14.67 -15.18 -10.48
CA HIS A 212 -14.24 -15.38 -9.11
C HIS A 212 -13.14 -14.37 -8.74
N PRO A 213 -12.89 -14.13 -7.43
CA PRO A 213 -11.73 -13.36 -7.00
C PRO A 213 -10.42 -13.99 -7.53
N THR A 214 -9.69 -13.23 -8.35
CA THR A 214 -8.48 -13.69 -9.07
C THR A 214 -7.37 -12.65 -8.95
N GLU A 215 -6.19 -13.09 -8.54
CA GLU A 215 -4.98 -12.27 -8.53
C GLU A 215 -4.37 -12.25 -9.93
N PHE A 216 -3.89 -11.08 -10.36
CA PHE A 216 -3.24 -10.91 -11.65
C PHE A 216 -1.83 -10.36 -11.44
N THR A 217 -0.96 -10.65 -12.39
CA THR A 217 0.32 -9.94 -12.60
C THR A 217 0.62 -9.92 -14.09
N TYR A 218 1.65 -9.21 -14.51
CA TYR A 218 2.03 -9.13 -15.91
C TYR A 218 3.53 -8.94 -16.08
N GLN A 219 3.99 -9.27 -17.27
CA GLN A 219 5.35 -9.02 -17.74
C GLN A 219 5.27 -8.26 -19.07
N LEU A 220 6.15 -7.27 -19.25
CA LEU A 220 6.25 -6.49 -20.48
C LEU A 220 7.68 -6.57 -21.00
N SER A 221 7.87 -7.19 -22.16
CA SER A 221 9.19 -7.42 -22.75
C SER A 221 9.32 -6.73 -24.10
N LYS A 222 10.42 -6.03 -24.38
CA LYS A 222 10.66 -5.43 -25.70
C LYS A 222 11.22 -6.47 -26.65
N LEU A 223 10.55 -6.68 -27.79
CA LEU A 223 11.02 -7.63 -28.80
C LEU A 223 12.19 -7.02 -29.59
N GLN A 224 13.34 -7.70 -29.57
CA GLN A 224 14.55 -7.36 -30.33
C GLN A 224 14.90 -8.53 -31.28
N GLY A 225 14.36 -8.50 -32.50
CA GLY A 225 14.66 -9.54 -33.51
C GLY A 225 14.20 -10.95 -33.11
N THR A 226 14.99 -11.98 -33.47
CA THR A 226 14.71 -13.42 -33.23
C THR A 226 15.11 -13.93 -31.84
N THR A 227 15.59 -13.06 -30.94
CA THR A 227 16.04 -13.41 -29.59
C THR A 227 15.07 -12.91 -28.51
N THR A 228 15.01 -13.65 -27.39
CA THR A 228 14.22 -13.36 -26.19
C THR A 228 14.31 -11.88 -25.79
N GLY A 229 13.16 -11.21 -25.69
CA GLY A 229 13.06 -9.78 -25.44
C GLY A 229 13.62 -9.34 -24.09
N GLU A 230 14.05 -8.08 -24.01
CA GLU A 230 14.53 -7.45 -22.77
C GLU A 230 13.32 -7.11 -21.89
N ASP A 231 13.29 -7.61 -20.65
CA ASP A 231 12.24 -7.27 -19.68
C ASP A 231 12.33 -5.79 -19.32
N VAL A 232 11.24 -5.07 -19.58
CA VAL A 232 11.13 -3.61 -19.43
C VAL A 232 10.59 -3.25 -18.04
N GLY A 233 10.28 -4.25 -17.21
CA GLY A 233 9.82 -4.12 -15.83
C GLY A 233 8.37 -3.63 -15.71
N THR A 234 7.83 -3.75 -14.49
CA THR A 234 6.43 -3.41 -14.16
C THR A 234 6.16 -1.91 -14.05
N VAL A 235 7.17 -1.03 -14.17
CA VAL A 235 6.97 0.42 -14.04
C VAL A 235 6.21 1.06 -15.22
N HIS A 236 6.06 0.32 -16.32
CA HIS A 236 5.41 0.78 -17.56
C HIS A 236 3.96 0.33 -17.72
N GLY A 237 3.39 -0.30 -16.69
CA GLY A 237 2.00 -0.70 -16.68
C GLY A 237 1.30 -0.33 -15.38
N MET A 238 0.01 -0.05 -15.51
CA MET A 238 -0.87 0.27 -14.42
C MET A 238 -1.98 -0.79 -14.43
N MET A 239 -1.84 -1.78 -13.56
CA MET A 239 -2.83 -2.83 -13.39
C MET A 239 -3.78 -2.49 -12.24
N MET A 240 -5.05 -2.38 -12.58
CA MET A 240 -6.18 -2.21 -11.69
C MET A 240 -6.90 -3.55 -11.59
N VAL A 241 -7.15 -4.04 -10.38
CA VAL A 241 -8.00 -5.21 -10.19
C VAL A 241 -9.15 -4.87 -9.26
N SER A 242 -10.35 -5.19 -9.73
CA SER A 242 -11.60 -5.19 -8.97
C SER A 242 -12.08 -6.63 -8.84
N GLU A 243 -13.09 -6.86 -7.99
CA GLU A 243 -13.60 -8.20 -7.66
C GLU A 243 -13.81 -9.10 -8.89
N ASN A 244 -14.41 -8.55 -9.97
CA ASN A 244 -14.78 -9.31 -11.17
C ASN A 244 -14.11 -8.80 -12.45
N LYS A 245 -13.15 -7.87 -12.36
CA LYS A 245 -12.56 -7.25 -13.55
C LYS A 245 -11.13 -6.79 -13.29
N MET A 246 -10.25 -7.11 -14.21
CA MET A 246 -8.88 -6.59 -14.29
C MET A 246 -8.79 -5.63 -15.48
N THR A 247 -8.12 -4.50 -15.29
CA THR A 247 -7.77 -3.55 -16.35
C THR A 247 -6.29 -3.24 -16.24
N ILE A 248 -5.53 -3.52 -17.27
CA ILE A 248 -4.12 -3.13 -17.35
C ILE A 248 -3.93 -2.11 -18.45
N LYS A 249 -3.31 -0.99 -18.07
CA LYS A 249 -2.98 0.12 -18.96
C LYS A 249 -1.48 0.22 -19.09
N VAL A 250 -0.97 0.02 -20.30
CA VAL A 250 0.46 -0.08 -20.59
C VAL A 250 0.91 1.14 -21.39
N THR A 251 2.02 1.73 -20.97
CA THR A 251 2.69 2.85 -21.65
C THR A 251 4.13 2.46 -21.97
N PRO A 252 4.37 1.87 -23.15
CA PRO A 252 5.71 1.42 -23.54
C PRO A 252 6.71 2.59 -23.58
N PRO A 253 7.95 2.42 -23.08
CA PRO A 253 8.89 3.54 -22.92
C PRO A 253 9.55 4.01 -24.22
N THR A 254 9.62 3.13 -25.22
CA THR A 254 10.28 3.42 -26.50
C THR A 254 9.40 2.98 -27.65
N LYS A 255 9.67 3.52 -28.85
CA LYS A 255 9.10 3.00 -30.09
C LYS A 255 9.57 1.56 -30.33
N GLY A 256 8.66 0.70 -30.76
CA GLY A 256 8.97 -0.71 -31.03
C GLY A 256 7.80 -1.64 -30.75
N LEU A 257 8.08 -2.94 -30.86
CA LEU A 257 7.14 -4.01 -30.55
C LEU A 257 7.44 -4.58 -29.17
N PHE A 258 6.40 -4.78 -28.37
CA PHE A 258 6.49 -5.31 -27.02
C PHE A 258 5.56 -6.51 -26.88
N ASP A 259 5.93 -7.47 -26.05
CA ASP A 259 5.08 -8.57 -25.64
C ASP A 259 4.57 -8.31 -24.23
N LEU A 260 3.24 -8.27 -24.07
CA LEU A 260 2.55 -8.16 -22.80
C LEU A 260 2.00 -9.54 -22.45
N MET A 261 2.59 -10.19 -21.46
CA MET A 261 2.10 -11.45 -20.91
C MET A 261 1.32 -11.17 -19.63
N ILE A 262 0.10 -11.69 -19.53
CA ILE A 262 -0.74 -11.59 -18.33
C ILE A 262 -0.75 -12.95 -17.63
N PHE A 263 -0.52 -12.93 -16.33
CA PHE A 263 -0.57 -14.11 -15.48
C PHE A 263 -1.64 -13.95 -14.42
N ALA A 264 -2.23 -15.06 -13.98
CA ALA A 264 -3.27 -15.06 -12.98
C ALA A 264 -3.24 -16.32 -12.10
N ARG A 265 -3.89 -16.22 -10.93
CA ARG A 265 -4.16 -17.35 -10.02
C ARG A 265 -5.37 -17.04 -9.14
N HIS A 266 -5.95 -18.06 -8.53
CA HIS A 266 -6.96 -17.85 -7.50
C HIS A 266 -6.39 -17.12 -6.29
N VAL A 267 -7.19 -16.20 -5.73
CA VAL A 267 -6.85 -15.33 -4.59
C VAL A 267 -6.46 -16.09 -3.31
N ASP A 268 -6.93 -17.32 -3.15
CA ASP A 268 -6.64 -18.15 -1.98
C ASP A 268 -5.55 -19.19 -2.23
N SER A 269 -5.02 -19.25 -3.46
CA SER A 269 -3.99 -20.21 -3.81
C SER A 269 -2.58 -19.68 -3.50
N GLN A 270 -1.71 -20.56 -3.00
CA GLN A 270 -0.27 -20.32 -2.89
C GLN A 270 0.48 -20.75 -4.16
N ASP A 271 -0.23 -21.23 -5.18
CA ASP A 271 0.35 -21.66 -6.44
C ASP A 271 1.07 -20.51 -7.14
N PRO A 272 2.08 -20.81 -7.98
CA PRO A 272 2.69 -19.82 -8.84
C PRO A 272 1.64 -19.21 -9.79
N TYR A 273 1.88 -17.96 -10.18
CA TYR A 273 1.08 -17.31 -11.21
C TYR A 273 1.20 -18.07 -12.53
N ASN A 274 0.06 -18.37 -13.14
CA ASN A 274 0.00 -19.08 -14.42
C ASN A 274 -0.22 -18.09 -15.55
N TRP A 275 0.47 -18.30 -16.67
CA TRP A 275 0.28 -17.49 -17.88
C TRP A 275 -1.13 -17.74 -18.43
N VAL A 276 -1.93 -16.69 -18.59
CA VAL A 276 -3.32 -16.80 -19.08
C VAL A 276 -3.52 -16.27 -20.48
N CYS A 277 -2.91 -15.14 -20.85
CA CYS A 277 -2.99 -14.61 -22.21
C CYS A 277 -1.82 -13.68 -22.54
N SER A 278 -1.64 -13.35 -23.81
CA SER A 278 -0.63 -12.39 -24.25
C SER A 278 -1.09 -11.49 -25.39
N TYR A 279 -0.46 -10.32 -25.48
CA TYR A 279 -0.70 -9.30 -26.50
C TYR A 279 0.63 -8.79 -27.05
N GLN A 280 0.68 -8.56 -28.36
CA GLN A 280 1.75 -7.79 -28.98
C GLN A 280 1.35 -6.32 -29.03
N ILE A 281 2.17 -5.43 -28.49
CA ILE A 281 1.93 -3.98 -28.46
C ILE A 281 2.91 -3.31 -29.41
N GLN A 282 2.39 -2.74 -30.49
CA GLN A 282 3.12 -1.86 -31.39
C GLN A 282 3.06 -0.42 -30.88
N CYS A 283 4.15 0.03 -30.27
CA CYS A 283 4.32 1.42 -29.86
C CYS A 283 4.82 2.26 -31.05
N LEU A 284 3.95 3.11 -31.60
CA LEU A 284 4.30 4.00 -32.71
C LEU A 284 5.08 5.23 -32.24
N GLU A 285 4.60 5.83 -31.15
CA GLU A 285 5.19 6.97 -30.49
C GLU A 285 5.09 6.79 -28.96
N PRO A 286 6.21 6.87 -28.22
CA PRO A 286 6.18 6.77 -26.78
C PRO A 286 5.53 8.01 -26.16
N ARG A 287 4.96 7.84 -24.98
CA ARG A 287 4.35 8.95 -24.24
C ARG A 287 5.44 9.89 -23.70
N ASN A 288 5.44 11.16 -24.13
CA ASN A 288 6.32 12.22 -23.59
C ASN A 288 5.87 12.76 -22.20
N GLY A 289 5.19 11.94 -21.40
CA GLY A 289 4.57 12.34 -20.14
C GLY A 289 5.45 12.10 -18.91
N ASP A 290 5.07 12.70 -17.78
CA ASP A 290 5.69 12.42 -16.48
C ASP A 290 5.70 10.92 -16.18
N LYS A 291 6.87 10.41 -15.78
CA LYS A 291 7.04 9.02 -15.32
C LYS A 291 6.09 8.74 -14.14
N LEU A 292 5.46 7.57 -14.16
CA LEU A 292 4.66 7.10 -13.04
C LEU A 292 5.58 6.80 -11.84
N PRO A 293 5.10 7.02 -10.60
CA PRO A 293 5.83 6.63 -9.40
C PRO A 293 5.92 5.10 -9.31
N GLU A 294 7.04 4.61 -8.80
CA GLU A 294 7.26 3.18 -8.56
C GLU A 294 6.20 2.60 -7.63
N ASN A 295 5.69 1.41 -7.95
CA ASN A 295 4.72 0.69 -7.14
C ASN A 295 5.21 -0.74 -6.84
N PRO A 296 5.69 -1.02 -5.62
CA PRO A 296 6.21 -2.34 -5.26
C PRO A 296 5.09 -3.38 -5.03
N PHE A 297 3.82 -2.97 -5.03
CA PHE A 297 2.70 -3.84 -4.65
C PHE A 297 1.98 -4.49 -5.83
N HIS A 298 2.46 -4.31 -7.07
CA HIS A 298 1.91 -4.89 -8.32
C HIS A 298 0.42 -4.60 -8.62
N PHE A 299 -0.32 -3.86 -7.78
CA PHE A 299 -1.71 -3.46 -8.02
C PHE A 299 -1.95 -1.99 -7.66
N TRP A 300 -2.93 -1.39 -8.33
CA TRP A 300 -3.47 -0.06 -8.04
C TRP A 300 -4.95 -0.19 -7.64
N GLY A 301 -5.42 0.71 -6.78
CA GLY A 301 -6.74 0.69 -6.18
C GLY A 301 -6.76 -0.01 -4.81
N LEU A 302 -7.94 -0.52 -4.42
CA LEU A 302 -8.10 -1.32 -3.21
C LEU A 302 -7.59 -2.75 -3.45
N HIS A 303 -7.00 -3.34 -2.41
CA HIS A 303 -6.64 -4.75 -2.42
C HIS A 303 -7.89 -5.62 -2.61
N GLN A 304 -7.78 -6.76 -3.28
CA GLN A 304 -8.93 -7.64 -3.54
C GLN A 304 -9.58 -8.16 -2.25
N LYS A 305 -8.76 -8.58 -1.28
CA LYS A 305 -9.15 -8.90 0.10
C LYS A 305 -9.37 -7.69 1.02
N ALA A 306 -9.62 -6.48 0.50
CA ALA A 306 -9.79 -5.27 1.34
C ALA A 306 -10.88 -5.45 2.42
N ARG A 307 -11.96 -6.18 2.12
CA ARG A 307 -13.04 -6.48 3.07
C ARG A 307 -12.57 -7.32 4.26
N ASP A 308 -11.70 -8.29 4.04
CA ASP A 308 -11.12 -9.13 5.11
C ASP A 308 -10.26 -8.29 6.06
N PHE A 309 -9.55 -7.31 5.50
CA PHE A 309 -8.80 -6.31 6.25
C PHE A 309 -9.67 -5.23 6.90
N GLY A 310 -10.99 -5.32 6.74
CA GLY A 310 -11.97 -4.44 7.39
C GLY A 310 -12.29 -3.16 6.62
N ILE A 311 -11.87 -3.03 5.35
CA ILE A 311 -12.19 -1.91 4.47
C ILE A 311 -13.44 -2.27 3.65
N LYS A 312 -14.54 -1.52 3.83
CA LYS A 312 -15.80 -1.71 3.10
C LYS A 312 -15.77 -1.06 1.72
N GLU A 313 -15.36 0.21 1.67
CA GLU A 313 -15.34 1.00 0.45
C GLU A 313 -14.41 2.23 0.57
N SER A 314 -14.14 2.88 -0.56
CA SER A 314 -13.38 4.13 -0.65
C SER A 314 -14.28 5.26 -1.15
N SER A 315 -14.03 6.48 -0.68
CA SER A 315 -14.68 7.71 -1.16
C SER A 315 -14.43 7.96 -2.65
N HIS A 316 -13.35 7.40 -3.19
CA HIS A 316 -13.01 7.52 -4.60
C HIS A 316 -13.21 6.19 -5.32
N LYS A 317 -14.07 6.21 -6.33
CA LYS A 317 -14.34 5.10 -7.25
C LYS A 317 -13.68 5.42 -8.58
N GLY A 318 -12.37 5.20 -8.69
CA GLY A 318 -11.63 5.54 -9.90
C GLY A 318 -10.17 5.11 -9.87
N GLU A 319 -9.62 4.89 -11.08
CA GLU A 319 -8.24 4.42 -11.30
C GLU A 319 -7.19 5.52 -11.05
N LEU A 320 -7.57 6.77 -11.31
CA LEU A 320 -6.72 7.95 -11.18
C LEU A 320 -7.43 9.02 -10.34
N LEU A 321 -6.84 9.37 -9.20
CA LEU A 321 -7.34 10.46 -8.38
C LEU A 321 -6.74 11.77 -8.89
N VAL A 322 -7.57 12.76 -9.18
CA VAL A 322 -7.08 14.06 -9.63
C VAL A 322 -7.07 15.02 -8.44
N ALA A 323 -5.92 15.67 -8.20
CA ALA A 323 -5.76 16.74 -7.22
C ALA A 323 -5.65 18.09 -7.97
N PRO A 324 -6.78 18.77 -8.24
CA PRO A 324 -6.81 19.96 -9.11
C PRO A 324 -6.12 21.20 -8.51
N GLN A 325 -5.99 21.25 -7.18
CA GLN A 325 -5.25 22.28 -6.43
C GLN A 325 -4.20 21.67 -5.52
N GLY A 326 -3.72 20.46 -5.85
CA GLY A 326 -2.69 19.79 -5.09
C GLY A 326 -3.15 19.34 -3.70
N THR A 327 -4.46 19.33 -3.45
CA THR A 327 -5.05 18.81 -2.22
C THR A 327 -6.03 17.69 -2.55
N LEU A 328 -6.08 16.68 -1.69
CA LEU A 328 -6.99 15.56 -1.82
C LEU A 328 -7.36 15.03 -0.43
N LEU A 329 -8.61 14.62 -0.24
CA LEU A 329 -9.04 13.87 0.94
C LEU A 329 -9.44 12.46 0.49
N VAL A 330 -8.75 11.46 1.00
CA VAL A 330 -9.07 10.04 0.79
C VAL A 330 -9.72 9.51 2.05
N THR A 331 -10.93 8.95 1.92
CA THR A 331 -11.66 8.34 3.04
C THR A 331 -11.99 6.89 2.72
N LEU A 332 -11.68 5.98 3.64
CA LEU A 332 -12.02 4.56 3.57
C LEU A 332 -13.04 4.24 4.65
N GLN A 333 -14.19 3.70 4.28
CA GLN A 333 -15.19 3.21 5.24
C GLN A 333 -14.73 1.87 5.80
N THR A 334 -14.88 1.66 7.10
CA THR A 334 -14.43 0.45 7.79
C THR A 334 -15.60 -0.37 8.34
N SER A 335 -15.40 -1.68 8.46
CA SER A 335 -16.35 -2.59 9.13
C SER A 335 -16.13 -2.70 10.63
N ARG A 336 -14.97 -2.24 11.10
CA ARG A 336 -14.54 -2.24 12.48
C ARG A 336 -13.51 -1.12 12.70
N PRO A 337 -13.21 -0.76 13.95
CA PRO A 337 -12.14 0.18 14.26
C PRO A 337 -10.78 -0.35 13.79
N LEU A 338 -10.05 0.47 13.02
CA LEU A 338 -8.74 0.15 12.45
C LEU A 338 -7.76 1.31 12.68
N LEU A 339 -6.47 1.02 12.61
CA LEU A 339 -5.41 2.00 12.46
C LEU A 339 -4.86 1.98 11.04
N ALA A 340 -4.43 3.13 10.55
CA ALA A 340 -3.84 3.25 9.22
C ALA A 340 -2.55 4.07 9.22
N MET A 341 -1.60 3.63 8.41
CA MET A 341 -0.42 4.38 8.00
C MET A 341 -0.49 4.65 6.50
N TYR A 342 0.11 5.76 6.11
CA TYR A 342 0.09 6.25 4.74
C TYR A 342 1.50 6.54 4.28
N GLU A 343 1.82 6.14 3.06
CA GLU A 343 3.08 6.45 2.41
C GLU A 343 2.79 7.19 1.11
N LEU A 344 3.37 8.39 0.96
CA LEU A 344 3.25 9.19 -0.25
C LEU A 344 4.59 9.24 -0.98
N VAL A 345 4.60 8.84 -2.25
CA VAL A 345 5.82 8.78 -3.08
C VAL A 345 5.63 9.57 -4.37
N ASN A 346 6.64 10.36 -4.71
CA ASN A 346 6.78 11.09 -5.97
C ASN A 346 8.28 11.29 -6.27
N LYS A 347 8.64 11.41 -7.55
CA LYS A 347 10.03 11.52 -8.02
C LYS A 347 10.83 12.67 -7.38
N ASP A 348 10.16 13.77 -7.04
CA ASP A 348 10.77 14.99 -6.50
C ASP A 348 10.56 15.11 -4.97
N LEU A 349 9.95 14.10 -4.34
CA LEU A 349 9.53 14.13 -2.94
C LEU A 349 10.42 13.24 -2.07
N ASP A 350 11.19 13.86 -1.17
CA ASP A 350 11.96 13.13 -0.15
C ASP A 350 11.08 12.64 1.02
N ALA A 351 11.65 11.74 1.85
CA ALA A 351 10.94 11.13 2.98
C ALA A 351 10.59 12.10 4.13
N ALA A 352 11.30 13.22 4.26
CA ALA A 352 11.01 14.24 5.28
C ALA A 352 9.84 15.13 4.84
N LEU A 353 9.82 15.56 3.58
CA LEU A 353 8.73 16.32 2.97
C LEU A 353 7.46 15.47 2.81
N SER A 354 7.59 14.19 2.46
CA SER A 354 6.45 13.26 2.34
C SER A 354 5.61 13.21 3.62
N ARG A 355 6.25 13.15 4.79
CA ARG A 355 5.56 13.15 6.10
C ARG A 355 4.82 14.45 6.40
N LYS A 356 5.24 15.58 5.81
CA LYS A 356 4.55 16.88 5.91
C LYS A 356 3.39 17.03 4.94
N CYS A 357 3.20 16.06 4.04
CA CYS A 357 2.14 16.08 3.05
C CYS A 357 0.87 15.35 3.52
N LEU A 358 0.89 14.71 4.69
CA LEU A 358 -0.15 13.79 5.13
C LEU A 358 -0.70 14.17 6.52
N VAL A 359 -2.03 14.19 6.65
CA VAL A 359 -2.73 14.19 7.95
C VAL A 359 -3.67 13.00 7.97
N ALA A 360 -3.46 12.09 8.91
CA ALA A 360 -4.25 10.88 9.08
C ALA A 360 -5.18 10.99 10.29
N GLN A 361 -6.44 10.60 10.10
CA GLN A 361 -7.45 10.50 11.13
C GLN A 361 -8.07 9.10 11.12
N ALA A 362 -8.19 8.49 12.30
CA ALA A 362 -8.79 7.18 12.49
C ALA A 362 -10.01 7.28 13.42
N GLU A 363 -11.19 7.07 12.86
CA GLU A 363 -12.49 7.06 13.53
C GLU A 363 -13.05 5.63 13.59
N GLU A 364 -14.12 5.40 14.34
CA GLU A 364 -14.65 4.05 14.59
C GLU A 364 -15.09 3.32 13.30
N GLU A 365 -15.68 4.06 12.36
CA GLU A 365 -16.25 3.51 11.12
C GLU A 365 -15.56 4.02 9.84
N LYS A 366 -14.51 4.84 9.96
CA LYS A 366 -13.78 5.35 8.79
C LYS A 366 -12.34 5.75 9.10
N LEU A 367 -11.51 5.66 8.07
CA LEU A 367 -10.13 6.15 8.04
C LEU A 367 -10.06 7.30 7.02
N SER A 368 -9.47 8.42 7.39
CA SER A 368 -9.33 9.58 6.49
C SER A 368 -7.88 10.04 6.41
N CYS A 369 -7.44 10.43 5.21
CA CYS A 369 -6.13 11.00 4.97
C CYS A 369 -6.22 12.23 4.07
N HIS A 370 -5.82 13.38 4.61
CA HIS A 370 -5.59 14.58 3.82
C HIS A 370 -4.20 14.52 3.20
N VAL A 371 -4.13 14.69 1.88
CA VAL A 371 -2.92 14.64 1.07
C VAL A 371 -2.66 16.00 0.45
N LEU A 372 -1.43 16.48 0.57
CA LEU A 372 -0.91 17.66 -0.11
C LEU A 372 0.15 17.25 -1.15
N CYS A 373 0.07 17.81 -2.34
CA CYS A 373 0.99 17.54 -3.44
C CYS A 373 1.82 18.82 -3.74
N PRO A 374 3.06 18.93 -3.24
CA PRO A 374 3.89 20.12 -3.41
C PRO A 374 4.56 20.26 -4.79
N PHE A 375 4.45 19.22 -5.63
CA PHE A 375 5.00 19.19 -6.99
C PHE A 375 3.89 18.78 -7.97
N GLN A 376 4.05 19.21 -9.22
CA GLN A 376 3.17 18.78 -10.30
C GLN A 376 3.56 17.37 -10.75
N GLY A 377 2.58 16.56 -11.15
CA GLY A 377 2.83 15.21 -11.68
C GLY A 377 2.11 14.11 -10.91
N TYR A 378 2.67 12.90 -10.95
CA TYR A 378 2.04 11.71 -10.39
C TYR A 378 2.60 11.34 -9.01
N TYR A 379 1.71 10.90 -8.13
CA TYR A 379 2.03 10.43 -6.78
C TYR A 379 1.42 9.05 -6.54
N ARG A 380 2.11 8.21 -5.77
CA ARG A 380 1.56 6.99 -5.20
C ARG A 380 1.22 7.25 -3.75
N LEU A 381 -0.03 7.02 -3.36
CA LEU A 381 -0.45 6.95 -1.97
C LEU A 381 -0.73 5.50 -1.61
N SER A 382 0.13 4.90 -0.78
CA SER A 382 -0.09 3.56 -0.24
C SER A 382 -0.72 3.63 1.15
N VAL A 383 -1.72 2.80 1.37
CA VAL A 383 -2.46 2.69 2.63
C VAL A 383 -2.17 1.35 3.25
N PHE A 384 -1.72 1.38 4.50
CA PHE A 384 -1.47 0.20 5.29
C PHE A 384 -2.38 0.20 6.51
N VAL A 385 -3.13 -0.88 6.73
CA VAL A 385 -4.07 -0.96 7.86
C VAL A 385 -3.68 -2.06 8.83
N LYS A 386 -4.20 -1.92 10.05
CA LYS A 386 -3.94 -2.81 11.18
C LYS A 386 -5.12 -2.77 12.17
N ASP A 387 -5.48 -3.91 12.74
CA ASP A 387 -6.50 -3.99 13.78
C ASP A 387 -6.04 -3.35 15.11
N LEU A 388 -6.99 -2.90 15.95
CA LEU A 388 -6.69 -2.41 17.29
C LEU A 388 -6.06 -3.53 18.13
N GLY A 389 -4.76 -3.43 18.41
CA GLY A 389 -3.98 -4.44 19.15
C GLY A 389 -3.23 -5.45 18.29
N GLY A 390 -3.33 -5.37 16.96
CA GLY A 390 -2.48 -6.19 16.07
C GLY A 390 -0.99 -5.88 16.28
N SER A 391 -0.10 -6.62 15.60
CA SER A 391 1.34 -6.31 15.57
C SER A 391 1.78 -5.67 14.25
N THR A 392 1.29 -6.14 13.11
CA THR A 392 1.78 -5.77 11.78
C THR A 392 0.76 -4.97 10.95
N PHE A 393 1.28 -4.06 10.14
CA PHE A 393 0.49 -3.34 9.13
C PHE A 393 0.51 -4.10 7.80
N ARG A 394 -0.61 -4.11 7.09
CA ARG A 394 -0.75 -4.76 5.78
C ARG A 394 -1.12 -3.73 4.72
N ASN A 395 -0.51 -3.80 3.54
CA ASN A 395 -0.86 -2.93 2.42
C ASN A 395 -2.25 -3.31 1.90
N THR A 396 -3.18 -2.35 1.91
CA THR A 396 -4.59 -2.60 1.53
C THR A 396 -5.10 -1.70 0.41
N ALA A 397 -4.35 -0.66 0.07
CA ALA A 397 -4.68 0.17 -1.09
C ALA A 397 -3.44 0.89 -1.62
N ASN A 398 -3.40 1.12 -2.93
CA ASN A 398 -2.37 1.92 -3.60
C ASN A 398 -3.05 2.84 -4.61
N PHE A 399 -3.14 4.13 -4.33
CA PHE A 399 -3.82 5.10 -5.19
C PHE A 399 -2.82 5.88 -6.04
N LEU A 400 -3.10 5.97 -7.34
CA LEU A 400 -2.39 6.88 -8.24
C LEU A 400 -3.08 8.25 -8.19
N ILE A 401 -2.33 9.29 -7.84
CA ILE A 401 -2.82 10.66 -7.76
C ILE A 401 -2.11 11.49 -8.84
N ARG A 402 -2.87 12.28 -9.61
CA ARG A 402 -2.34 13.28 -10.54
C ARG A 402 -2.56 14.69 -9.98
N CYS A 403 -1.48 15.36 -9.63
CA CYS A 403 -1.47 16.75 -9.24
C CYS A 403 -1.40 17.66 -10.47
N LEU A 404 -2.38 18.54 -10.63
CA LEU A 404 -2.40 19.52 -11.72
C LEU A 404 -1.79 20.87 -11.32
N ARG A 405 -2.03 21.30 -10.07
CA ARG A 405 -1.48 22.55 -9.52
C ARG A 405 -0.92 22.26 -8.13
N PRO A 406 0.40 22.39 -7.91
CA PRO A 406 1.00 22.07 -6.63
C PRO A 406 0.61 23.05 -5.54
N VAL A 407 0.61 22.58 -4.30
CA VAL A 407 0.52 23.46 -3.12
C VAL A 407 1.85 24.14 -2.83
N ASN A 408 1.80 25.30 -2.18
CA ASN A 408 3.01 25.96 -1.70
C ASN A 408 3.68 25.12 -0.61
N GLN A 409 5.00 24.94 -0.68
CA GLN A 409 5.75 24.18 0.33
C GLN A 409 5.68 24.80 1.74
N ASN A 410 5.45 26.11 1.84
CA ASN A 410 5.24 26.80 3.11
C ASN A 410 3.86 26.52 3.73
N GLU A 411 2.96 25.90 2.97
CA GLU A 411 1.61 25.51 3.40
C GLU A 411 1.52 24.00 3.73
N LEU A 412 2.65 23.28 3.75
CA LEU A 412 2.70 21.89 4.18
C LEU A 412 2.43 21.76 5.69
N PHE A 413 2.01 20.56 6.09
CA PHE A 413 1.70 20.28 7.48
C PHE A 413 2.96 20.28 8.36
N PRO A 414 2.81 20.55 9.67
CA PRO A 414 3.94 20.52 10.59
C PRO A 414 4.60 19.14 10.67
N SER A 415 5.88 19.13 10.99
CA SER A 415 6.60 17.88 11.23
C SER A 415 6.11 17.14 12.49
N GLY A 416 6.28 15.82 12.48
CA GLY A 416 6.04 14.99 13.67
C GLY A 416 4.56 14.83 14.04
N LEU A 417 3.63 14.98 13.11
CA LEU A 417 2.24 14.60 13.33
C LEU A 417 2.13 13.10 13.59
N SER A 418 1.31 12.74 14.56
CA SER A 418 0.96 11.36 14.87
C SER A 418 -0.01 10.78 13.84
N MET A 419 -0.18 9.45 13.92
CA MET A 419 -1.22 8.72 13.16
C MET A 419 -2.65 9.03 13.66
N HIS A 420 -2.79 9.87 14.69
CA HIS A 420 -4.04 10.17 15.37
C HIS A 420 -4.27 11.68 15.36
N CYS A 421 -4.50 12.25 14.18
CA CYS A 421 -4.91 13.64 14.09
C CYS A 421 -6.44 13.76 14.20
N GLY A 422 -6.91 14.81 14.88
CA GLY A 422 -8.31 15.06 15.15
C GLY A 422 -8.89 14.15 16.24
N SER A 423 -10.20 14.26 16.47
CA SER A 423 -10.91 13.32 17.34
C SER A 423 -11.06 11.98 16.65
N GLY A 424 -10.98 10.88 17.40
CA GLY A 424 -11.17 9.55 16.85
C GLY A 424 -10.94 8.47 17.90
N ILE A 425 -10.54 7.28 17.45
CA ILE A 425 -10.37 6.09 18.29
C ILE A 425 -9.43 6.39 19.47
N SER A 426 -8.31 7.08 19.23
CA SER A 426 -7.34 7.39 20.28
C SER A 426 -7.90 8.34 21.34
N SER A 427 -8.62 9.40 20.95
CA SER A 427 -9.22 10.33 21.91
C SER A 427 -10.32 9.68 22.74
N SER A 428 -11.19 8.89 22.10
CA SER A 428 -12.25 8.13 22.78
C SER A 428 -11.67 7.09 23.74
N GLY A 429 -10.60 6.40 23.34
CA GLY A 429 -9.88 5.43 24.17
C GLY A 429 -9.25 6.03 25.43
N HIS A 430 -8.97 7.34 25.42
CA HIS A 430 -8.48 8.09 26.60
C HIS A 430 -9.59 8.86 27.34
N GLY A 431 -10.86 8.54 27.06
CA GLY A 431 -12.02 9.13 27.73
C GLY A 431 -12.42 10.52 27.25
N LEU A 432 -11.85 11.04 26.17
CA LEU A 432 -12.29 12.30 25.57
C LEU A 432 -13.39 12.06 24.55
N SER A 433 -14.54 12.68 24.76
CA SER A 433 -15.73 12.53 23.90
C SER A 433 -16.33 13.89 23.52
N ASN A 434 -17.24 13.91 22.55
CA ASN A 434 -17.99 15.10 22.14
C ASN A 434 -17.09 16.33 21.89
N PRO A 435 -16.17 16.25 20.91
CA PRO A 435 -15.26 17.33 20.57
C PRO A 435 -15.99 18.55 19.99
N SER A 436 -15.49 19.78 20.19
CA SER A 436 -15.97 20.95 19.45
C SER A 436 -15.58 20.93 17.97
N HIS A 437 -14.47 20.27 17.64
CA HIS A 437 -13.96 20.13 16.29
C HIS A 437 -13.66 18.66 16.05
N SER A 438 -14.45 18.01 15.19
CA SER A 438 -14.19 16.62 14.81
C SER A 438 -13.09 16.51 13.76
N ALA A 439 -12.97 17.48 12.87
CA ALA A 439 -11.96 17.51 11.82
C ALA A 439 -10.54 17.77 12.38
N PRO A 440 -9.50 17.16 11.81
CA PRO A 440 -8.13 17.26 12.31
C PRO A 440 -7.46 18.60 11.97
N ILE A 441 -7.97 19.30 10.96
CA ILE A 441 -7.45 20.58 10.47
C ILE A 441 -8.47 21.68 10.82
N ILE A 442 -8.01 22.70 11.54
CA ILE A 442 -8.82 23.86 11.95
C ILE A 442 -8.24 25.12 11.32
N THR A 443 -9.01 25.78 10.48
CA THR A 443 -8.63 27.05 9.85
C THR A 443 -9.18 28.24 10.65
N THR A 444 -8.34 29.18 11.05
CA THR A 444 -8.74 30.41 11.75
C THR A 444 -8.26 31.67 11.03
N LYS A 445 -9.12 32.69 10.94
CA LYS A 445 -8.77 34.01 10.38
C LYS A 445 -8.26 34.98 11.44
N LEU A 446 -8.61 34.76 12.70
CA LEU A 446 -8.24 35.66 13.79
C LEU A 446 -6.98 35.20 14.52
N GLY A 447 -6.43 34.02 14.20
CA GLY A 447 -5.34 33.42 14.99
C GLY A 447 -5.78 32.98 16.39
N LYS A 448 -7.07 32.71 16.60
CA LYS A 448 -7.62 32.16 17.85
C LYS A 448 -8.42 30.90 17.57
N CYS A 449 -8.32 29.91 18.47
CA CYS A 449 -9.08 28.66 18.40
C CYS A 449 -9.32 28.11 19.81
N ASN A 450 -10.50 27.52 20.05
CA ASN A 450 -10.79 26.80 21.29
C ASN A 450 -11.23 25.36 20.97
N ILE A 451 -10.41 24.39 21.35
CA ILE A 451 -10.69 22.96 21.18
C ILE A 451 -11.24 22.43 22.51
N THR A 452 -12.46 21.88 22.51
CA THR A 452 -13.10 21.41 23.74
C THR A 452 -13.51 19.97 23.63
N PHE A 453 -13.39 19.22 24.73
CA PHE A 453 -13.89 17.86 24.85
C PHE A 453 -14.68 17.69 26.14
N HIS A 454 -15.63 16.77 26.15
CA HIS A 454 -16.13 16.20 27.38
C HIS A 454 -15.07 15.26 27.96
N THR A 455 -14.85 15.37 29.26
CA THR A 455 -13.79 14.63 29.97
C THR A 455 -14.28 14.15 31.33
N PRO A 456 -14.03 12.88 31.69
CA PRO A 456 -14.20 12.36 33.04
C PRO A 456 -13.43 13.17 34.09
N THR A 457 -13.78 12.99 35.37
CA THR A 457 -13.17 13.75 36.48
C THR A 457 -11.76 13.30 36.84
N ASP A 458 -11.39 12.08 36.47
CA ASP A 458 -10.15 11.36 36.74
C ASP A 458 -9.10 11.50 35.63
N VAL A 459 -9.46 12.05 34.47
CA VAL A 459 -8.54 12.34 33.37
C VAL A 459 -8.02 13.78 33.48
N GLU A 460 -6.71 13.93 33.49
CA GLU A 460 -6.01 15.21 33.32
C GLU A 460 -5.50 15.31 31.89
N VAL A 461 -5.52 16.50 31.32
CA VAL A 461 -5.17 16.77 29.93
C VAL A 461 -4.23 17.96 29.91
N THR A 462 -3.17 17.88 29.14
CA THR A 462 -2.31 19.01 28.83
C THR A 462 -2.18 19.14 27.31
N ALA A 463 -1.68 20.28 26.85
CA ALA A 463 -1.53 20.56 25.44
C ALA A 463 -0.21 21.27 25.17
N SER A 464 0.40 20.98 24.02
CA SER A 464 1.57 21.67 23.50
C SER A 464 1.27 22.32 22.17
N LEU A 465 1.98 23.39 21.84
CA LEU A 465 1.94 24.05 20.53
C LEU A 465 3.33 24.05 19.93
N SER A 466 3.43 23.64 18.67
CA SER A 466 4.67 23.67 17.91
C SER A 466 4.46 24.17 16.48
N LYS A 467 5.54 24.71 15.90
CA LYS A 467 5.64 25.16 14.50
C LYS A 467 7.05 24.89 14.01
N ASP A 468 7.21 24.41 12.79
CA ASP A 468 8.51 24.00 12.23
C ASP A 468 9.51 25.16 12.10
N LYS A 469 9.03 26.35 11.75
CA LYS A 469 9.84 27.56 11.64
C LYS A 469 9.11 28.70 12.34
N VAL A 470 9.66 29.14 13.46
CA VAL A 470 9.16 30.28 14.23
C VAL A 470 10.02 31.48 13.86
N ILE A 471 9.40 32.54 13.33
CA ILE A 471 10.13 33.71 12.83
C ILE A 471 10.16 34.83 13.87
N SER A 472 9.03 35.09 14.52
CA SER A 472 8.82 36.31 15.31
C SER A 472 8.32 36.10 16.75
N ALA A 473 8.17 34.85 17.22
CA ALA A 473 7.61 34.61 18.54
C ALA A 473 8.54 35.11 19.66
N LYS A 474 8.16 36.25 20.27
CA LYS A 474 8.84 36.84 21.45
C LYS A 474 8.83 35.91 22.67
N TYR A 475 7.88 34.98 22.74
CA TYR A 475 7.64 34.11 23.89
C TYR A 475 7.63 32.63 23.46
N PRO A 476 7.95 31.71 24.38
CA PRO A 476 7.84 30.27 24.10
C PRO A 476 6.42 29.87 23.69
N LEU A 477 6.29 28.96 22.70
CA LEU A 477 5.00 28.52 22.16
C LEU A 477 4.08 27.86 23.21
N GLU A 478 4.65 27.28 24.27
CA GLU A 478 3.89 26.72 25.39
C GLU A 478 3.00 27.78 26.07
N ARG A 479 3.40 29.06 26.06
CA ARG A 479 2.58 30.14 26.61
C ARG A 479 1.44 30.57 25.69
N TYR A 480 1.36 30.05 24.47
CA TYR A 480 0.30 30.37 23.50
C TYR A 480 -0.86 29.35 23.53
N VAL A 481 -0.81 28.43 24.51
CA VAL A 481 -1.88 27.49 24.82
C VAL A 481 -2.26 27.60 26.27
N LEU A 482 -3.57 27.60 26.55
CA LEU A 482 -4.11 27.57 27.90
C LEU A 482 -5.12 26.44 28.01
N VAL A 483 -4.83 25.47 28.88
CA VAL A 483 -5.75 24.38 29.20
C VAL A 483 -6.59 24.75 30.41
N THR A 484 -7.90 24.60 30.27
CA THR A 484 -8.90 24.86 31.33
C THR A 484 -9.72 23.61 31.59
N HIS A 485 -9.59 23.07 32.80
CA HIS A 485 -10.35 21.90 33.25
C HIS A 485 -11.62 22.34 33.98
N LEU A 486 -12.77 22.12 33.35
CA LEU A 486 -14.09 22.30 33.97
C LEU A 486 -14.53 20.98 34.64
N ARG A 487 -15.74 20.96 35.21
CA ARG A 487 -16.27 19.75 35.90
C ARG A 487 -16.32 18.54 34.98
N THR A 488 -16.91 18.70 33.79
CA THR A 488 -17.15 17.62 32.81
C THR A 488 -16.55 17.91 31.43
N LYS A 489 -15.79 18.99 31.30
CA LYS A 489 -15.22 19.46 30.03
C LYS A 489 -13.79 19.94 30.21
N VAL A 490 -12.98 19.77 29.17
CA VAL A 490 -11.68 20.44 29.03
C VAL A 490 -11.75 21.39 27.84
N SER A 491 -11.14 22.56 27.98
CA SER A 491 -11.00 23.55 26.92
C SER A 491 -9.53 23.88 26.72
N VAL A 492 -9.04 23.72 25.50
CA VAL A 492 -7.69 24.07 25.06
C VAL A 492 -7.81 25.32 24.21
N CYS A 493 -7.47 26.46 24.81
CA CYS A 493 -7.49 27.76 24.15
C CYS A 493 -6.13 28.00 23.49
N VAL A 494 -6.12 28.33 22.20
CA VAL A 494 -4.92 28.59 21.41
C VAL A 494 -5.00 30.00 20.83
N VAL A 495 -3.91 30.76 20.96
CA VAL A 495 -3.72 32.08 20.35
C VAL A 495 -2.42 32.07 19.58
N LEU A 496 -2.39 32.57 18.35
CA LEU A 496 -1.23 32.44 17.47
C LEU A 496 -0.40 33.73 17.49
N PRO A 497 0.94 33.64 17.63
CA PRO A 497 1.83 34.81 17.62
C PRO A 497 2.09 35.38 16.22
N GLU A 498 1.93 34.58 15.18
CA GLU A 498 2.22 34.93 13.79
C GLU A 498 1.43 34.03 12.82
N SER A 499 1.47 34.35 11.53
CA SER A 499 0.85 33.55 10.47
C SER A 499 1.58 32.21 10.29
N GLY A 500 0.85 31.17 9.89
CA GLY A 500 1.40 29.86 9.54
C GLY A 500 0.54 28.68 9.96
N ILE A 501 1.16 27.50 9.94
CA ILE A 501 0.53 26.22 10.26
C ILE A 501 1.19 25.66 11.52
N TYR A 502 0.35 25.34 12.51
CA TYR A 502 0.76 24.91 13.84
C TYR A 502 0.24 23.53 14.14
N LYS A 503 0.99 22.79 14.97
CA LYS A 503 0.57 21.54 15.58
C LYS A 503 0.18 21.79 17.02
N VAL A 504 -1.00 21.31 17.41
CA VAL A 504 -1.43 21.23 18.82
C VAL A 504 -1.44 19.77 19.22
N GLY A 505 -0.53 19.36 20.10
CA GLY A 505 -0.51 18.00 20.65
C GLY A 505 -1.29 17.94 21.95
N LEU A 506 -2.25 17.02 22.06
CA LEU A 506 -3.00 16.75 23.29
C LEU A 506 -2.44 15.52 24.00
N PHE A 507 -2.24 15.64 25.31
CA PHE A 507 -1.71 14.57 26.14
C PHE A 507 -2.60 14.35 27.36
N GLY A 508 -2.79 13.09 27.73
CA GLY A 508 -3.68 12.67 28.81
C GLY A 508 -2.94 11.93 29.90
N ARG A 509 -3.44 12.04 31.12
CA ARG A 509 -3.00 11.25 32.27
C ARG A 509 -4.22 10.83 33.08
N SER A 510 -4.36 9.52 33.31
CA SER A 510 -5.30 8.97 34.29
C SER A 510 -4.63 8.88 35.67
N LYS A 511 -5.40 8.76 36.75
CA LYS A 511 -4.88 8.62 38.13
C LYS A 511 -3.89 7.46 38.29
N ASP A 512 -4.02 6.42 37.48
CA ASP A 512 -3.21 5.19 37.58
C ASP A 512 -1.86 5.31 36.86
N HIS A 513 -1.70 6.31 35.99
CA HIS A 513 -0.47 6.55 35.23
C HIS A 513 0.26 7.80 35.75
N LYS A 514 1.57 7.71 35.97
CA LYS A 514 2.36 8.86 36.43
C LYS A 514 2.64 9.86 35.31
N ASP A 515 2.83 9.36 34.09
CA ASP A 515 3.27 10.13 32.93
C ASP A 515 2.12 10.49 32.00
N PHE A 516 2.28 11.60 31.28
CA PHE A 516 1.36 12.02 30.24
C PHE A 516 1.61 11.20 28.96
N VAL A 517 0.53 10.62 28.42
CA VAL A 517 0.54 9.87 27.16
C VAL A 517 -0.06 10.72 26.06
N HIS A 518 0.49 10.65 24.85
CA HIS A 518 -0.06 11.34 23.68
C HIS A 518 -1.45 10.78 23.33
N ILE A 519 -2.42 11.68 23.14
CA ILE A 519 -3.79 11.32 22.76
C ILE A 519 -4.00 11.53 21.25
N CYS A 520 -3.88 12.77 20.79
CA CYS A 520 -4.12 13.15 19.41
C CYS A 520 -3.49 14.50 19.09
N ASP A 521 -3.32 14.79 17.81
CA ASP A 521 -2.85 16.09 17.31
C ASP A 521 -3.96 16.85 16.58
N TYR A 522 -3.91 18.18 16.59
CA TYR A 522 -4.67 19.04 15.69
C TYR A 522 -3.72 19.91 14.88
N VAL A 523 -4.08 20.17 13.64
CA VAL A 523 -3.41 21.16 12.79
C VAL A 523 -4.22 22.45 12.81
N ILE A 524 -3.61 23.57 13.17
CA ILE A 524 -4.24 24.89 13.10
C ILE A 524 -3.57 25.69 12.00
N SER A 525 -4.34 26.13 10.99
CA SER A 525 -3.87 26.97 9.90
C SER A 525 -4.40 28.40 10.05
N CYS A 526 -3.51 29.38 9.89
CA CYS A 526 -3.84 30.79 9.95
C CYS A 526 -2.97 31.58 8.97
N PHE A 527 -3.58 32.09 7.89
CA PHE A 527 -2.87 32.83 6.84
C PHE A 527 -3.10 34.35 6.90
N SER A 528 -3.79 34.83 7.95
CA SER A 528 -3.71 36.24 8.37
C SER A 528 -2.46 36.47 9.20
N ASP A 529 -2.12 37.73 9.52
CA ASP A 529 -1.00 38.11 10.39
C ASP A 529 -1.45 38.35 11.84
N PRO A 530 -1.76 37.30 12.64
CA PRO A 530 -2.10 37.49 14.04
C PRO A 530 -0.88 37.97 14.82
N SER A 531 -1.11 38.73 15.88
CA SER A 531 -0.08 39.16 16.82
C SER A 531 -0.65 39.13 18.24
N TRP A 532 -1.14 37.95 18.66
CA TRP A 532 -1.70 37.82 20.00
C TRP A 532 -0.59 37.78 21.05
N PRO A 533 -0.77 38.43 22.21
CA PRO A 533 0.09 38.19 23.35
C PRO A 533 -0.13 36.77 23.92
N PRO A 534 0.89 36.18 24.58
CA PRO A 534 0.77 34.86 25.18
C PRO A 534 -0.19 34.88 26.38
N PHE A 535 -0.64 33.71 26.83
CA PHE A 535 -1.31 33.49 28.11
C PHE A 535 -0.35 33.66 29.31
N PRO A 536 -0.87 33.87 30.53
CA PRO A 536 -0.05 33.88 31.74
C PRO A 536 0.64 32.54 31.96
N ARG A 537 1.79 32.56 32.65
CA ARG A 537 2.47 31.33 33.06
C ARG A 537 1.64 30.61 34.11
N VAL A 538 1.45 29.32 33.94
CA VAL A 538 0.59 28.48 34.80
C VAL A 538 1.46 27.64 35.73
N TYR A 539 1.10 27.61 37.02
CA TYR A 539 1.79 26.84 38.06
C TYR A 539 0.93 25.68 38.58
N SER A 540 1.51 24.78 39.38
CA SER A 540 0.94 23.49 39.82
C SER A 540 -0.39 23.56 40.61
N LEU A 541 -0.75 24.73 41.13
CA LEU A 541 -2.05 24.98 41.77
C LEU A 541 -3.19 25.25 40.79
N TRP A 542 -2.89 25.49 39.51
CA TRP A 542 -3.91 25.64 38.49
C TRP A 542 -4.50 24.28 38.12
N ARG A 543 -5.58 23.92 38.81
CA ARG A 543 -6.21 22.59 38.74
C ARG A 543 -7.65 22.67 38.27
N ARG A 544 -8.30 21.50 38.18
CA ARG A 544 -9.73 21.37 37.82
C ARG A 544 -10.61 22.34 38.60
N GLY A 545 -11.39 23.11 37.86
CA GLY A 545 -12.27 24.18 38.32
C GLY A 545 -11.64 25.57 38.35
N CYS A 546 -10.32 25.70 38.12
CA CYS A 546 -9.68 26.99 37.93
C CYS A 546 -10.04 27.57 36.55
N VAL A 547 -10.49 28.82 36.51
CA VAL A 547 -10.87 29.50 35.26
C VAL A 547 -10.40 30.94 35.30
N LEU A 548 -9.62 31.34 34.29
CA LEU A 548 -9.19 32.72 34.10
C LEU A 548 -10.22 33.42 33.20
N LEU A 549 -10.96 34.37 33.77
CA LEU A 549 -11.93 35.16 33.03
C LEU A 549 -11.23 36.41 32.47
N GLU A 550 -10.57 37.19 33.33
CA GLU A 550 -9.84 38.40 32.98
C GLU A 550 -8.61 38.60 33.88
N PRO A 551 -7.50 39.18 33.37
CA PRO A 551 -7.18 39.35 31.96
C PRO A 551 -6.77 38.02 31.33
N ARG A 552 -7.20 37.75 30.08
CA ARG A 552 -6.82 36.49 29.40
C ARG A 552 -5.40 36.54 28.81
N THR A 553 -4.83 37.73 28.66
CA THR A 553 -3.43 37.93 28.26
C THR A 553 -2.49 37.76 29.46
N GLY A 554 -1.34 37.15 29.23
CA GLY A 554 -0.22 37.05 30.17
C GLY A 554 0.73 38.23 30.11
N VAL A 555 0.49 39.19 29.22
CA VAL A 555 1.21 40.45 29.12
C VAL A 555 0.24 41.59 29.40
N LEU A 556 0.52 42.34 30.46
CA LEU A 556 -0.27 43.47 30.93
C LEU A 556 0.36 44.77 30.44
N GLN A 557 -0.47 45.79 30.23
CA GLN A 557 0.01 47.14 29.87
C GLN A 557 0.65 47.82 31.09
N GLU A 558 1.79 48.46 30.92
CA GLU A 558 2.45 49.21 32.00
C GLU A 558 1.63 50.42 32.48
N GLN A 559 1.82 50.79 33.74
CA GLN A 559 1.25 51.98 34.37
C GLN A 559 -0.28 52.09 34.18
N SER A 560 -0.98 50.94 34.22
CA SER A 560 -2.41 50.86 33.96
C SER A 560 -3.15 50.03 35.01
N TRP A 561 -4.46 50.24 35.12
CA TRP A 561 -5.33 49.41 35.94
C TRP A 561 -5.81 48.21 35.13
N ALA A 562 -5.53 47.01 35.63
CA ALA A 562 -6.01 45.76 35.06
C ALA A 562 -7.02 45.10 36.00
N ARG A 563 -8.20 44.76 35.48
CA ARG A 563 -9.21 44.01 36.23
C ARG A 563 -8.89 42.53 36.21
N PHE A 564 -8.78 41.93 37.38
CA PHE A 564 -8.61 40.50 37.56
C PHE A 564 -9.95 39.88 37.91
N ARG A 565 -10.32 38.80 37.19
CA ARG A 565 -11.49 37.97 37.46
C ARG A 565 -11.09 36.52 37.27
N VAL A 566 -11.05 35.76 38.36
CA VAL A 566 -10.60 34.37 38.35
C VAL A 566 -11.52 33.50 39.21
N LYS A 567 -11.81 32.29 38.75
CA LYS A 567 -12.39 31.24 39.60
C LYS A 567 -11.27 30.35 40.08
N VAL A 568 -11.09 30.24 41.39
CA VAL A 568 -10.15 29.30 42.01
C VAL A 568 -10.92 28.59 43.13
N PRO A 569 -11.27 27.30 42.96
CA PRO A 569 -12.05 26.58 43.95
C PRO A 569 -11.18 26.16 45.14
N LYS A 570 -11.82 25.96 46.31
CA LYS A 570 -11.19 25.42 47.53
C LYS A 570 -9.98 26.22 48.05
N VAL A 571 -10.02 27.55 47.92
CA VAL A 571 -9.02 28.47 48.51
C VAL A 571 -9.68 29.46 49.45
N TYR A 572 -8.95 29.89 50.47
CA TYR A 572 -9.44 30.84 51.48
C TYR A 572 -9.29 32.30 51.03
N GLN A 573 -8.23 32.59 50.29
CA GLN A 573 -7.91 33.94 49.85
C GLN A 573 -7.14 33.89 48.52
N VAL A 574 -7.46 34.82 47.63
CA VAL A 574 -6.69 35.06 46.38
C VAL A 574 -6.12 36.47 46.44
N VAL A 575 -4.85 36.60 46.11
CA VAL A 575 -4.08 37.84 46.22
C VAL A 575 -3.28 38.04 44.95
N ILE A 576 -3.20 39.28 44.48
CA ILE A 576 -2.28 39.69 43.44
C ILE A 576 -1.05 40.34 44.09
N LEU A 577 0.12 39.82 43.73
CA LEU A 577 1.44 40.31 44.14
C LEU A 577 2.04 41.05 42.94
N GLY A 578 1.84 42.37 42.90
CA GLY A 578 2.42 43.27 41.89
C GLY A 578 3.30 44.34 42.57
N GLN A 579 3.17 45.59 42.12
CA GLN A 579 3.77 46.74 42.80
C GLN A 579 3.22 46.87 44.24
N GLU A 580 1.93 46.62 44.40
CA GLU A 580 1.27 46.51 45.70
C GLU A 580 0.58 45.16 45.84
N LYS A 581 0.43 44.70 47.09
CA LYS A 581 -0.31 43.48 47.42
C LYS A 581 -1.80 43.81 47.45
N THR A 582 -2.55 43.27 46.50
CA THR A 582 -4.01 43.49 46.41
C THR A 582 -4.78 42.20 46.71
N VAL A 583 -5.68 42.23 47.69
CA VAL A 583 -6.54 41.08 48.03
C VAL A 583 -7.80 41.14 47.16
N LEU A 584 -8.11 40.06 46.43
CA LEU A 584 -9.31 40.00 45.60
C LEU A 584 -10.55 39.69 46.45
N GLN A 585 -11.70 40.24 46.05
CA GLN A 585 -12.98 39.99 46.70
C GLN A 585 -13.72 38.83 46.04
N ARG A 586 -14.32 37.96 46.84
CA ARG A 586 -15.11 36.82 46.34
C ARG A 586 -16.56 37.23 46.13
N THR A 587 -17.03 37.14 44.89
CA THR A 587 -18.43 37.35 44.50
C THR A 587 -19.32 36.16 44.87
N PRO A 588 -20.67 36.31 44.87
CA PRO A 588 -21.61 35.21 45.10
C PRO A 588 -21.46 34.03 44.13
N ASN A 589 -20.96 34.28 42.91
CA ASN A 589 -20.73 33.25 41.88
C ASN A 589 -19.39 32.51 42.02
N GLU A 590 -18.71 32.67 43.17
CA GLU A 590 -17.39 32.14 43.47
C GLU A 590 -16.28 32.64 42.53
N VAL A 591 -16.45 33.83 41.96
CA VAL A 591 -15.41 34.51 41.20
C VAL A 591 -14.68 35.48 42.12
N TRP A 592 -13.35 35.45 42.12
CA TRP A 592 -12.49 36.41 42.79
C TRP A 592 -12.22 37.57 41.84
N GLU A 593 -12.52 38.79 42.26
CA GLU A 593 -12.32 39.97 41.44
C GLU A 593 -11.69 41.16 42.18
N GLY A 594 -11.00 42.01 41.41
CA GLY A 594 -10.38 43.24 41.91
C GLY A 594 -9.54 43.91 40.84
N ASP A 595 -9.37 45.21 40.97
CA ASP A 595 -8.58 46.03 40.06
C ASP A 595 -7.17 46.20 40.63
N VAL A 596 -6.15 46.00 39.79
CA VAL A 596 -4.74 46.04 40.22
C VAL A 596 -3.93 46.94 39.30
N PHE A 597 -3.13 47.81 39.88
CA PHE A 597 -2.18 48.64 39.15
C PHE A 597 -0.94 47.84 38.76
N THR A 598 -0.60 47.81 37.48
CA THR A 598 0.39 46.90 36.90
C THR A 598 1.84 47.29 37.15
N GLY A 599 2.13 48.57 37.42
CA GLY A 599 3.49 49.08 37.62
C GLY A 599 4.28 49.25 36.32
N ALA A 600 5.61 49.37 36.42
CA ALA A 600 6.49 49.65 35.27
C ALA A 600 6.77 48.42 34.39
N ALA A 601 7.11 48.64 33.12
CA ALA A 601 7.55 47.58 32.22
C ALA A 601 8.70 46.73 32.83
N GLY A 602 8.64 45.41 32.62
CA GLY A 602 9.59 44.45 33.16
C GLY A 602 9.22 43.89 34.54
N MET A 603 8.24 44.47 35.23
CA MET A 603 7.71 43.89 36.47
C MET A 603 6.92 42.61 36.20
N GLN A 604 6.86 41.72 37.20
CA GLN A 604 5.96 40.57 37.20
C GLN A 604 4.80 40.79 38.17
N VAL A 605 3.59 40.49 37.70
CA VAL A 605 2.38 40.46 38.52
C VAL A 605 2.01 39.01 38.73
N LYS A 606 1.97 38.54 39.98
CA LYS A 606 1.72 37.13 40.32
C LYS A 606 0.37 36.99 41.02
N LEU A 607 -0.46 36.08 40.53
CA LEU A 607 -1.68 35.67 41.21
C LEU A 607 -1.34 34.51 42.13
N ALA A 608 -1.54 34.69 43.43
CA ALA A 608 -1.26 33.69 44.45
C ALA A 608 -2.51 33.39 45.28
N ALA A 609 -2.62 32.17 45.80
CA ALA A 609 -3.70 31.80 46.70
C ALA A 609 -3.20 31.19 48.00
N LYS A 610 -4.08 31.31 49.01
CA LYS A 610 -3.93 30.71 50.34
C LYS A 610 -4.84 29.49 50.43
N VAL A 611 -4.25 28.30 50.54
CA VAL A 611 -4.98 27.01 50.50
C VAL A 611 -5.50 26.59 51.89
N SER A 612 -4.85 27.02 52.98
CA SER A 612 -5.26 26.73 54.35
C SER A 612 -5.28 27.98 55.21
N GLN A 613 -6.25 28.11 56.11
CA GLN A 613 -6.36 29.22 57.05
C GLN A 613 -5.15 29.32 57.99
N HIS A 614 -4.56 28.17 58.36
CA HIS A 614 -3.45 28.04 59.30
C HIS A 614 -2.05 28.15 58.66
N CYS A 615 -1.96 28.11 57.33
CA CYS A 615 -0.70 28.21 56.61
C CYS A 615 -0.44 29.66 56.20
N SER A 616 0.71 30.24 56.54
CA SER A 616 1.04 31.63 56.17
C SER A 616 1.56 31.79 54.74
N SER A 617 1.89 30.69 54.04
CA SER A 617 2.43 30.75 52.69
C SER A 617 1.36 31.06 51.65
N LEU A 618 1.70 31.97 50.74
CA LEU A 618 0.97 32.20 49.50
C LEU A 618 1.68 31.40 48.41
N GLU A 619 0.93 30.59 47.69
CA GLU A 619 1.45 29.82 46.57
C GLU A 619 1.04 30.47 45.25
N VAL A 620 1.98 30.66 44.34
CA VAL A 620 1.74 31.29 43.04
C VAL A 620 0.98 30.32 42.13
N ILE A 621 -0.08 30.82 41.52
CA ILE A 621 -0.94 30.07 40.60
C ILE A 621 -0.71 30.52 39.15
N LEU A 622 -0.67 31.84 38.92
CA LEU A 622 -0.41 32.43 37.61
C LEU A 622 0.64 33.53 37.73
N ALA A 623 1.44 33.73 36.68
CA ALA A 623 2.32 34.88 36.55
C ALA A 623 2.12 35.61 35.23
N PHE A 624 2.05 36.93 35.32
CA PHE A 624 1.89 37.89 34.24
C PHE A 624 3.14 38.77 34.16
N GLU A 625 3.45 39.24 32.97
CA GLU A 625 4.55 40.18 32.73
C GLU A 625 3.97 41.53 32.32
N VAL A 626 4.61 42.61 32.74
CA VAL A 626 4.22 43.98 32.37
C VAL A 626 5.06 44.39 31.16
N GLY A 627 4.41 44.60 30.02
CA GLY A 627 5.06 44.97 28.77
C GLY A 627 5.14 46.48 28.59
N GLY A 628 6.28 46.98 28.12
CA GLY A 628 6.41 48.36 27.63
C GLY A 628 5.99 48.43 26.16
N GLY A 629 4.95 49.19 25.86
CA GLY A 629 4.42 49.34 24.49
C GLY A 629 3.04 49.98 24.43
N THR A 630 2.83 50.86 23.44
CA THR A 630 1.56 51.53 23.14
C THR A 630 0.45 50.52 22.80
N PRO A 631 -0.81 50.81 23.16
CA PRO A 631 -1.90 49.85 23.01
C PRO A 631 -2.16 49.57 21.53
N ALA A 632 -1.83 48.36 21.07
CA ALA A 632 -2.45 47.84 19.87
C ALA A 632 -3.95 47.75 20.16
N SER A 633 -4.75 48.49 19.41
CA SER A 633 -6.19 48.60 19.56
C SER A 633 -6.83 47.22 19.68
N LEU A 634 -7.17 46.83 20.91
CA LEU A 634 -8.08 45.73 21.17
C LEU A 634 -9.44 46.17 20.65
N GLY A 635 -9.75 45.78 19.41
CA GLY A 635 -11.11 45.86 18.88
C GLY A 635 -12.04 45.17 19.87
N CYS A 636 -13.06 45.92 20.29
CA CYS A 636 -14.10 45.49 21.21
C CYS A 636 -14.63 44.10 20.81
N SER A 637 -14.58 43.16 21.75
CA SER A 637 -15.21 41.86 21.67
C SER A 637 -16.73 42.01 21.73
N GLY A 638 -17.42 41.48 20.70
CA GLY A 638 -18.74 40.88 20.80
C GLY A 638 -18.62 39.36 20.78
#